data_AF-A0A820ZHP0-F1
#
_entry.id   AF-A0A820ZHP0-F1
#
_cell.length_a   1.000
_cell.length_b   1.000
_cell.length_c   1.000
_cell.angle_alpha   90.00
_cell.angle_beta   90.00
_cell.angle_gamma   90.00
#
_symmetry.space_group_name_H-M   'P 1'
#
loop_
_entity.id
_entity.type
_entity.pdbx_description
1 polymer ?
#
loop_
_entity_poly.entity_id
_entity_poly.type
_entity_poly.pdbx_seq_one_letter_code
_entity_poly.pdbx_strand_id
1 'polypeptide(L)'
;KTLLPVPAGAERAADDTANGQQENGHAATVDSNLLHAIESVVIEWSHQVQDVLKKDSSQALLDGGSPLPGVEVEFWRSRFNNLLNIHEQLNDARVKKMAELLRKTNSSYYPAFESLLNDVSDALDEAKEIDIFLKPVAQHFDGVETTDFGETESLYGPMFHTLCLMWANCKAYRRPARIIVLLQELNNLIMKQASEFMEPLDLFKGEPDESMEKINQTVRSLEAYQSAYLQYKSNLKNYFKNGEIVKEFDFAPKLVFAKWDKFMERVRIIQDLFQTAAEFLRLEKVEIGGVKGKTLSSLVLNIFEQFKEEFEKMSNKKYDPLDPACIEFLDDIAHFKHFLKDMELKLASIINQAFDDSNSLTSQFKLISILGSMLERPTIHDAFVRNYHRLTFAVEQEVDACHEIYERQMAYKKEHGTIELHRNKPPIAGSIEWVDEMKDRINEPVDAFTKLDYAAKDTDDGKRVLAKYEEILQLLDAFAKSIFDDWSKSVGQAANFNLKQNLLTRNPETHIITTNFDPQLIGVLREVKYMQQTKAGNTANIPEEATKMYQENEKFVNYVTNLDYTTKSYNKVRMTILDVEKPLVEKQLEEIDKKLLRAEKELSWSTAEIWEYIKTTRAEVHDLENRLHNAKANVEQIQRLMSTWQDVPLYKRSEGKSTLLYLDDKEQRLNNRYKEVDETGKKIHGLLKENGELLKVENYDNDAWKNYVDYVDQMVLEGFRKIINCNLVFFLRETDSAQNPDPLFESQLQLQAPNMLFNPSMDENDKNTVSELIEDLLDTIYKQGSLIPRLAAHINQANYQDALEHMQDLADLRTDFIDRVHAVIAKANEYRALFNKYAYLWVDDRQEFMRQFLLYGHVLTQEEIEANAEQGVPQNPPTLQQFKEQVDTYESIYEEVSKFEDTKILDKWFRVDSRPFKQALLNIAKKWSFMFKQHLMDDVTNSLQELADFIKLHDKGLNVTVNEGDYDSLVGVMSHLGAVREKQPMFDVMFEPLKQKLELLKSYGQEINDDVYERLNALPEKWANTKKLALNVKQQVAPLQTNEVANLRRKVANFDVRQYEFREKFRKDLPFSYDQTHVYRKLDQGHIDISTMEREMQMLNDSAALFEVTVPDFKQVKQCRKEIKLLKQLWDYICLVRTTFDDWKKTKWREINAETVF
;
A
#
# COMPACT_ATOMS: atom_id res chain seq x y z
N LYS A 1 4.45 -62.12 -93.75
CA LYS A 1 3.99 -63.11 -94.76
C LYS A 1 5.09 -63.22 -95.82
N THR A 2 5.66 -64.40 -95.99
CA THR A 2 6.66 -64.71 -97.03
C THR A 2 5.94 -65.17 -98.30
N LEU A 3 6.31 -64.64 -99.47
CA LEU A 3 5.72 -64.99 -100.76
C LEU A 3 6.78 -65.71 -101.61
N LEU A 4 6.42 -66.86 -102.15
CA LEU A 4 7.26 -67.69 -103.02
C LEU A 4 6.99 -67.30 -104.49
N PRO A 5 7.99 -66.74 -105.22
CA PRO A 5 7.82 -66.34 -106.61
C PRO A 5 7.75 -67.56 -107.55
N VAL A 6 6.80 -67.59 -108.50
CA VAL A 6 6.66 -68.66 -109.51
C VAL A 6 7.21 -68.17 -110.87
N PRO A 7 7.95 -68.99 -111.64
CA PRO A 7 8.59 -68.53 -112.88
C PRO A 7 7.58 -68.22 -114.01
N ALA A 8 7.88 -67.18 -114.81
CA ALA A 8 7.07 -66.79 -115.97
C ALA A 8 7.17 -67.87 -117.08
N GLY A 9 6.04 -68.50 -117.41
CA GLY A 9 5.96 -69.60 -118.40
C GLY A 9 5.36 -70.90 -117.86
N ALA A 10 5.10 -71.02 -116.56
CA ALA A 10 4.45 -72.18 -115.94
C ALA A 10 3.05 -72.50 -116.51
N GLU A 11 2.40 -71.54 -117.17
CA GLU A 11 1.13 -71.72 -117.87
C GLU A 11 1.27 -72.60 -119.14
N ARG A 12 2.41 -72.57 -119.84
CA ARG A 12 2.64 -73.37 -121.06
C ARG A 12 2.79 -74.87 -120.80
N ALA A 13 3.24 -75.24 -119.60
CA ALA A 13 3.36 -76.62 -119.18
C ALA A 13 2.00 -77.33 -118.95
N ALA A 14 0.89 -76.58 -118.92
CA ALA A 14 -0.44 -77.17 -118.81
C ALA A 14 -1.00 -77.69 -120.16
N ASP A 15 -0.51 -77.17 -121.30
CA ASP A 15 -1.10 -77.43 -122.63
C ASP A 15 -0.38 -78.56 -123.41
N ASP A 16 0.91 -78.82 -123.16
CA ASP A 16 1.72 -79.76 -123.96
C ASP A 16 1.50 -81.26 -123.65
N THR A 17 0.67 -81.62 -122.67
CA THR A 17 0.35 -83.03 -122.32
C THR A 17 -0.95 -83.58 -122.93
N ALA A 18 -1.70 -82.79 -123.72
CA ALA A 18 -2.98 -83.23 -124.28
C ALA A 18 -2.90 -83.95 -125.65
N ASN A 19 -1.80 -83.84 -126.41
CA ASN A 19 -1.70 -84.45 -127.75
C ASN A 19 -0.34 -85.14 -127.98
N GLY A 20 -0.33 -86.47 -128.10
CA GLY A 20 0.83 -87.22 -128.58
C GLY A 20 0.68 -88.75 -128.51
N GLN A 21 0.01 -89.35 -129.50
CA GLN A 21 0.08 -90.78 -129.80
C GLN A 21 1.45 -91.18 -130.38
N GLN A 22 1.78 -92.45 -130.20
CA GLN A 22 2.98 -93.21 -130.59
C GLN A 22 3.53 -92.88 -132.00
N GLU A 23 4.86 -92.75 -132.14
CA GLU A 23 5.73 -93.71 -132.85
C GLU A 23 7.19 -93.22 -132.97
N ASN A 24 8.12 -94.14 -132.74
CA ASN A 24 9.51 -94.23 -133.20
C ASN A 24 10.50 -93.05 -132.97
N GLY A 25 11.28 -93.21 -131.90
CA GLY A 25 12.73 -92.97 -131.82
C GLY A 25 13.27 -91.69 -132.44
N HIS A 26 13.26 -90.61 -131.67
CA HIS A 26 14.34 -89.62 -131.40
C HIS A 26 13.89 -88.85 -130.14
N ALA A 27 14.83 -88.52 -129.24
CA ALA A 27 14.53 -87.86 -127.97
C ALA A 27 13.81 -86.51 -128.20
N ALA A 28 12.55 -86.41 -127.79
CA ALA A 28 11.84 -85.13 -127.71
C ALA A 28 12.33 -84.38 -126.46
N THR A 29 13.13 -83.36 -126.72
CA THR A 29 13.72 -82.42 -125.75
C THR A 29 12.63 -81.72 -124.93
N VAL A 30 12.59 -82.02 -123.63
CA VAL A 30 11.97 -81.13 -122.64
C VAL A 30 12.72 -79.79 -122.68
N ASP A 31 12.00 -78.68 -122.70
CA ASP A 31 12.58 -77.34 -122.86
C ASP A 31 13.56 -77.03 -121.70
N SER A 32 14.87 -77.15 -121.95
CA SER A 32 15.94 -77.09 -120.94
C SER A 32 15.93 -75.77 -120.18
N ASN A 33 15.46 -74.69 -120.81
CA ASN A 33 15.34 -73.37 -120.20
C ASN A 33 14.24 -73.31 -119.13
N LEU A 34 13.13 -74.02 -119.35
CA LEU A 34 12.05 -74.09 -118.36
C LEU A 34 12.48 -74.93 -117.15
N LEU A 35 13.19 -76.03 -117.37
CA LEU A 35 13.72 -76.88 -116.30
C LEU A 35 14.73 -76.11 -115.42
N HIS A 36 15.68 -75.39 -116.03
CA HIS A 36 16.64 -74.58 -115.26
C HIS A 36 16.00 -73.39 -114.53
N ALA A 37 14.96 -72.78 -115.09
CA ALA A 37 14.19 -71.73 -114.40
C ALA A 37 13.45 -72.29 -113.18
N ILE A 38 12.85 -73.48 -113.29
CA ILE A 38 12.21 -74.18 -112.17
C ILE A 38 13.24 -74.55 -111.10
N GLU A 39 14.41 -75.10 -111.49
CA GLU A 39 15.48 -75.47 -110.56
C GLU A 39 16.04 -74.26 -109.79
N SER A 40 16.22 -73.12 -110.46
CA SER A 40 16.70 -71.88 -109.82
C SER A 40 15.69 -71.34 -108.80
N VAL A 41 14.39 -71.38 -109.13
CA VAL A 41 13.32 -70.97 -108.21
C VAL A 41 13.22 -71.91 -107.01
N VAL A 42 13.41 -73.21 -107.19
CA VAL A 42 13.44 -74.18 -106.08
C VAL A 42 14.62 -73.90 -105.12
N ILE A 43 15.77 -73.47 -105.63
CA ILE A 43 16.92 -73.06 -104.81
C ILE A 43 16.58 -71.79 -104.01
N GLU A 44 15.99 -70.77 -104.65
CA GLU A 44 15.55 -69.55 -103.97
C GLU A 44 14.50 -69.85 -102.88
N TRP A 45 13.53 -70.71 -103.17
CA TRP A 45 12.54 -71.16 -102.20
C TRP A 45 13.19 -71.89 -101.03
N SER A 46 14.19 -72.73 -101.29
CA SER A 46 14.94 -73.43 -100.25
C SER A 46 15.65 -72.47 -99.30
N HIS A 47 16.33 -71.44 -99.81
CA HIS A 47 16.95 -70.43 -98.96
C HIS A 47 15.92 -69.63 -98.14
N GLN A 48 14.85 -69.15 -98.77
CA GLN A 48 13.81 -68.37 -98.08
C GLN A 48 13.09 -69.18 -96.99
N VAL A 49 12.78 -70.45 -97.27
CA VAL A 49 12.15 -71.35 -96.31
C VAL A 49 13.10 -71.71 -95.18
N GLN A 50 14.37 -72.02 -95.48
CA GLN A 50 15.37 -72.27 -94.45
C GLN A 50 15.58 -71.06 -93.53
N ASP A 51 15.56 -69.83 -94.05
CA ASP A 51 15.66 -68.62 -93.24
C ASP A 51 14.45 -68.43 -92.32
N VAL A 52 13.24 -68.79 -92.77
CA VAL A 52 12.04 -68.80 -91.93
C VAL A 52 12.13 -69.90 -90.86
N LEU A 53 12.63 -71.09 -91.22
CA LEU A 53 12.77 -72.21 -90.29
C LEU A 53 13.84 -71.96 -89.21
N LYS A 54 14.92 -71.25 -89.55
CA LYS A 54 16.01 -70.87 -88.62
C LYS A 54 15.63 -69.81 -87.59
N LYS A 55 14.54 -69.07 -87.78
CA LYS A 55 14.08 -68.09 -86.77
C LYS A 55 13.75 -68.84 -85.49
N ASP A 56 14.21 -68.33 -84.36
CA ASP A 56 13.95 -68.91 -83.03
C ASP A 56 13.44 -67.82 -82.09
N SER A 57 12.58 -68.18 -81.15
CA SER A 57 11.97 -67.20 -80.24
C SER A 57 12.96 -66.66 -79.21
N SER A 58 14.03 -67.41 -78.91
CA SER A 58 15.06 -67.00 -77.94
C SER A 58 15.95 -65.84 -78.40
N GLN A 59 15.89 -65.42 -79.67
CA GLN A 59 16.79 -64.39 -80.21
C GLN A 59 16.71 -63.06 -79.46
N ALA A 60 15.51 -62.61 -79.11
CA ALA A 60 15.31 -61.35 -78.37
C ALA A 60 15.93 -61.37 -76.96
N LEU A 61 16.00 -62.54 -76.31
CA LEU A 61 16.66 -62.72 -75.02
C LEU A 61 18.19 -62.79 -75.17
N LEU A 62 18.68 -63.43 -76.24
CA LEU A 62 20.12 -63.54 -76.55
C LEU A 62 20.74 -62.19 -76.92
N ASP A 63 19.96 -61.30 -77.56
CA ASP A 63 20.36 -59.93 -77.89
C ASP A 63 20.32 -58.98 -76.67
N GLY A 64 19.99 -59.49 -75.48
CA GLY A 64 19.96 -58.74 -74.22
C GLY A 64 18.66 -57.98 -73.94
N GLY A 65 17.60 -58.23 -74.71
CA GLY A 65 16.28 -57.66 -74.48
C GLY A 65 15.57 -58.23 -73.23
N SER A 66 14.52 -57.53 -72.77
CA SER A 66 13.60 -58.03 -71.73
C SER A 66 12.20 -58.26 -72.32
N PRO A 67 12.00 -59.27 -73.19
CA PRO A 67 10.70 -59.56 -73.78
C PRO A 67 9.69 -60.03 -72.73
N LEU A 68 8.42 -59.80 -73.04
CA LEU A 68 7.25 -60.22 -72.27
C LEU A 68 6.66 -61.52 -72.86
N PRO A 69 5.87 -62.30 -72.10
CA PRO A 69 5.31 -63.58 -72.53
C PRO A 69 4.45 -63.49 -73.80
N GLY A 70 3.87 -62.32 -74.08
CA GLY A 70 3.13 -62.06 -75.31
C GLY A 70 3.99 -62.19 -76.58
N VAL A 71 5.31 -61.97 -76.49
CA VAL A 71 6.26 -62.07 -77.61
C VAL A 71 6.38 -63.53 -78.08
N GLU A 72 6.50 -64.50 -77.17
CA GLU A 72 6.49 -65.93 -77.50
C GLU A 72 5.16 -66.35 -78.16
N VAL A 73 4.02 -65.89 -77.64
CA VAL A 73 2.68 -66.18 -78.19
C VAL A 73 2.53 -65.61 -79.60
N GLU A 74 2.93 -64.35 -79.82
CA GLU A 74 2.87 -63.70 -81.12
C GLU A 74 3.86 -64.31 -82.11
N PHE A 75 5.06 -64.70 -81.66
CA PHE A 75 6.05 -65.39 -82.47
C PHE A 75 5.49 -66.69 -83.04
N TRP A 76 4.92 -67.57 -82.20
CA TRP A 76 4.35 -68.84 -82.66
C TRP A 76 3.12 -68.66 -83.54
N ARG A 77 2.25 -67.69 -83.22
CA ARG A 77 1.09 -67.34 -84.07
C ARG A 77 1.52 -66.81 -85.43
N SER A 78 2.52 -65.93 -85.47
CA SER A 78 3.08 -65.38 -86.70
C SER A 78 3.79 -66.46 -87.52
N ARG A 79 4.55 -67.34 -86.86
CA ARG A 79 5.21 -68.50 -87.49
C ARG A 79 4.20 -69.47 -88.10
N PHE A 80 3.14 -69.82 -87.38
CA PHE A 80 2.05 -70.65 -87.89
C PHE A 80 1.40 -70.02 -89.13
N ASN A 81 0.98 -68.75 -89.04
CA ASN A 81 0.36 -68.05 -90.17
C ASN A 81 1.30 -67.93 -91.38
N ASN A 82 2.61 -67.79 -91.14
CA ASN A 82 3.59 -67.69 -92.21
C ASN A 82 3.85 -69.05 -92.88
N LEU A 83 4.02 -70.11 -92.09
CA LEU A 83 4.21 -71.47 -92.61
C LEU A 83 2.95 -72.00 -93.29
N LEU A 84 1.76 -71.66 -92.80
CA LEU A 84 0.49 -72.03 -93.44
C LEU A 84 0.41 -71.42 -94.84
N ASN A 85 0.75 -70.13 -94.95
CA ASN A 85 0.78 -69.44 -96.24
C ASN A 85 1.83 -70.04 -97.19
N ILE A 86 3.03 -70.38 -96.70
CA ILE A 86 4.07 -71.05 -97.49
C ILE A 86 3.57 -72.44 -97.95
N HIS A 87 2.92 -73.21 -97.07
CA HIS A 87 2.39 -74.53 -97.38
C HIS A 87 1.25 -74.48 -98.40
N GLU A 88 0.34 -73.50 -98.31
CA GLU A 88 -0.70 -73.25 -99.31
C GLU A 88 -0.11 -72.90 -100.68
N GLN A 89 0.93 -72.05 -100.70
CA GLN A 89 1.65 -71.70 -101.93
C GLN A 89 2.36 -72.90 -102.56
N LEU A 90 3.00 -73.77 -101.76
CA LEU A 90 3.65 -74.99 -102.25
C LEU A 90 2.64 -76.05 -102.73
N ASN A 91 1.41 -76.02 -102.20
CA ASN A 91 0.33 -76.92 -102.59
C ASN A 91 -0.52 -76.44 -103.77
N ASP A 92 -0.27 -75.24 -104.28
CA ASP A 92 -0.90 -74.70 -105.48
C ASP A 92 -0.74 -75.69 -106.65
N ALA A 93 -1.78 -75.85 -107.46
CA ALA A 93 -1.80 -76.76 -108.59
C ALA A 93 -0.64 -76.51 -109.58
N ARG A 94 -0.18 -75.25 -109.70
CA ARG A 94 0.96 -74.88 -110.54
C ARG A 94 2.27 -75.45 -110.01
N VAL A 95 2.49 -75.38 -108.70
CA VAL A 95 3.70 -75.86 -108.04
C VAL A 95 3.73 -77.40 -107.99
N LYS A 96 2.57 -78.05 -107.82
CA LYS A 96 2.45 -79.51 -107.94
C LYS A 96 2.84 -80.03 -109.33
N LYS A 97 2.44 -79.33 -110.40
CA LYS A 97 2.88 -79.65 -111.76
C LYS A 97 4.39 -79.45 -111.96
N MET A 98 4.98 -78.39 -111.39
CA MET A 98 6.44 -78.21 -111.39
C MET A 98 7.16 -79.37 -110.71
N ALA A 99 6.63 -79.85 -109.58
CA ALA A 99 7.16 -81.00 -108.86
C ALA A 99 7.05 -82.30 -109.68
N GLU A 100 5.94 -82.53 -110.38
CA GLU A 100 5.77 -83.68 -111.28
C GLU A 100 6.73 -83.66 -112.47
N LEU A 101 7.00 -82.48 -113.02
CA LEU A 101 7.98 -82.30 -114.11
C LEU A 101 9.41 -82.60 -113.64
N LEU A 102 9.81 -82.11 -112.47
CA LEU A 102 11.10 -82.41 -111.85
C LEU A 102 11.26 -83.92 -111.55
N ARG A 103 10.17 -84.59 -111.14
CA ARG A 103 10.15 -86.04 -110.90
C ARG A 103 10.26 -86.85 -112.19
N LYS A 104 9.52 -86.49 -113.25
CA LYS A 104 9.56 -87.19 -114.55
C LYS A 104 10.90 -87.04 -115.26
N THR A 105 11.60 -85.94 -115.03
CA THR A 105 12.91 -85.66 -115.62
C THR A 105 14.10 -86.18 -114.80
N ASN A 106 13.86 -86.82 -113.64
CA ASN A 106 14.91 -87.24 -112.70
C ASN A 106 15.90 -86.10 -112.36
N SER A 107 15.40 -84.87 -112.12
CA SER A 107 16.24 -83.74 -111.71
C SER A 107 16.86 -83.98 -110.32
N SER A 108 18.12 -83.59 -110.16
CA SER A 108 18.84 -83.66 -108.88
C SER A 108 18.24 -82.79 -107.77
N TYR A 109 17.38 -81.83 -108.11
CA TYR A 109 16.75 -80.91 -107.17
C TYR A 109 15.38 -81.36 -106.66
N TYR A 110 14.79 -82.42 -107.24
CA TYR A 110 13.52 -82.97 -106.76
C TYR A 110 13.57 -83.47 -105.31
N PRO A 111 14.60 -84.21 -104.85
CA PRO A 111 14.71 -84.61 -103.45
C PRO A 111 14.83 -83.42 -102.48
N ALA A 112 15.48 -82.33 -102.90
CA ALA A 112 15.58 -81.11 -102.10
C ALA A 112 14.22 -80.40 -102.00
N PHE A 113 13.43 -80.39 -103.06
CA PHE A 113 12.06 -79.86 -103.06
C PHE A 113 11.10 -80.72 -102.22
N GLU A 114 11.22 -82.06 -102.28
CA GLU A 114 10.45 -82.98 -101.45
C GLU A 114 10.82 -82.84 -99.97
N SER A 115 12.12 -82.72 -99.66
CA SER A 115 12.59 -82.38 -98.31
C SER A 115 12.00 -81.06 -97.83
N LEU A 116 12.01 -80.02 -98.67
CA LEU A 116 11.44 -78.71 -98.33
C LEU A 116 9.95 -78.77 -98.02
N LEU A 117 9.16 -79.52 -98.81
CA LEU A 117 7.73 -79.73 -98.56
C LEU A 117 7.49 -80.44 -97.23
N ASN A 118 8.28 -81.48 -96.93
CA ASN A 118 8.21 -82.20 -95.67
C ASN A 118 8.63 -81.32 -94.49
N ASP A 119 9.75 -80.59 -94.61
CA ASP A 119 10.25 -79.68 -93.58
C ASP A 119 9.24 -78.56 -93.26
N VAL A 120 8.56 -78.02 -94.27
CA VAL A 120 7.49 -77.02 -94.09
C VAL A 120 6.24 -77.64 -93.48
N SER A 121 5.85 -78.86 -93.88
CA SER A 121 4.70 -79.55 -93.32
C SER A 121 4.92 -79.90 -91.84
N ASP A 122 6.09 -80.44 -91.51
CA ASP A 122 6.48 -80.80 -90.14
C ASP A 122 6.55 -79.55 -89.25
N ALA A 123 7.16 -78.47 -89.75
CA ALA A 123 7.21 -77.20 -89.02
C ALA A 123 5.83 -76.52 -88.88
N LEU A 124 4.93 -76.70 -89.86
CA LEU A 124 3.56 -76.20 -89.80
C LEU A 124 2.74 -76.95 -88.75
N ASP A 125 2.84 -78.28 -88.72
CA ASP A 125 2.17 -79.11 -87.71
C ASP A 125 2.71 -78.80 -86.30
N GLU A 126 4.02 -78.60 -86.16
CA GLU A 126 4.64 -78.14 -84.92
C GLU A 126 4.09 -76.77 -84.48
N ALA A 127 4.11 -75.77 -85.37
CA ALA A 127 3.65 -74.42 -85.06
C ALA A 127 2.13 -74.38 -84.75
N LYS A 128 1.34 -75.22 -85.43
CA LYS A 128 -0.11 -75.36 -85.19
C LYS A 128 -0.41 -75.96 -83.82
N GLU A 129 0.30 -77.03 -83.44
CA GLU A 129 0.14 -77.65 -82.13
C GLU A 129 0.45 -76.62 -81.03
N ILE A 130 1.57 -75.89 -81.17
CA ILE A 130 1.99 -74.87 -80.20
C ILE A 130 1.00 -73.69 -80.11
N ASP A 131 0.55 -73.13 -81.24
CA ASP A 131 -0.42 -72.01 -81.24
C ASP A 131 -1.78 -72.40 -80.59
N ILE A 132 -2.22 -73.65 -80.73
CA ILE A 132 -3.45 -74.13 -80.08
C ILE A 132 -3.27 -74.18 -78.56
N PHE A 133 -2.17 -74.76 -78.06
CA PHE A 133 -1.96 -74.93 -76.63
C PHE A 133 -1.47 -73.67 -75.92
N LEU A 134 -0.89 -72.69 -76.62
CA LEU A 134 -0.54 -71.39 -76.05
C LEU A 134 -1.75 -70.46 -75.85
N LYS A 135 -2.84 -70.62 -76.60
CA LYS A 135 -4.04 -69.75 -76.49
C LYS A 135 -4.67 -69.70 -75.10
N PRO A 136 -4.92 -70.81 -74.40
CA PRO A 136 -5.44 -70.78 -73.03
C PRO A 136 -4.46 -70.17 -72.03
N VAL A 137 -3.16 -70.39 -72.23
CA VAL A 137 -2.11 -69.83 -71.35
C VAL A 137 -1.99 -68.32 -71.55
N ALA A 138 -2.12 -67.83 -72.79
CA ALA A 138 -2.10 -66.41 -73.12
C ALA A 138 -3.17 -65.60 -72.36
N GLN A 139 -4.38 -66.16 -72.16
CA GLN A 139 -5.42 -65.50 -71.37
C GLN A 139 -5.01 -65.28 -69.90
N HIS A 140 -4.22 -66.21 -69.34
CA HIS A 140 -3.66 -66.03 -68.00
C HIS A 140 -2.52 -65.01 -67.98
N PHE A 141 -1.71 -64.94 -69.04
CA PHE A 141 -0.68 -63.90 -69.16
C PHE A 141 -1.29 -62.50 -69.25
N ASP A 142 -2.30 -62.33 -70.10
CA ASP A 142 -3.06 -61.07 -70.23
C ASP A 142 -3.76 -60.71 -68.91
N GLY A 143 -4.31 -61.72 -68.21
CA GLY A 143 -4.93 -61.54 -66.90
C GLY A 143 -3.94 -61.07 -65.83
N VAL A 144 -2.72 -61.62 -65.81
CA VAL A 144 -1.66 -61.14 -64.93
C VAL A 144 -1.22 -59.74 -65.32
N GLU A 145 -1.05 -59.44 -66.61
CA GLU A 145 -0.59 -58.12 -67.09
C GLU A 145 -1.58 -56.99 -66.81
N THR A 146 -2.89 -57.27 -66.86
CA THR A 146 -3.96 -56.27 -66.69
C THR A 146 -4.43 -56.07 -65.25
N THR A 147 -4.16 -57.03 -64.35
CA THR A 147 -4.57 -56.96 -62.95
C THR A 147 -3.55 -56.14 -62.15
N ASP A 148 -4.03 -55.33 -61.21
CA ASP A 148 -3.16 -54.59 -60.30
C ASP A 148 -2.26 -55.54 -59.51
N PHE A 149 -0.98 -55.20 -59.40
CA PHE A 149 0.05 -56.09 -58.86
C PHE A 149 -0.28 -56.64 -57.46
N GLY A 150 -0.96 -55.85 -56.62
CA GLY A 150 -1.38 -56.25 -55.28
C GLY A 150 -2.35 -57.44 -55.20
N GLU A 151 -3.06 -57.76 -56.29
CA GLU A 151 -4.04 -58.85 -56.36
C GLU A 151 -3.57 -60.04 -57.24
N THR A 152 -2.38 -59.92 -57.85
CA THR A 152 -1.85 -60.91 -58.80
C THR A 152 -1.50 -62.27 -58.15
N GLU A 153 -1.33 -62.34 -56.83
CA GLU A 153 -1.02 -63.59 -56.09
C GLU A 153 -2.00 -64.73 -56.42
N SER A 154 -3.29 -64.38 -56.55
CA SER A 154 -4.36 -65.35 -56.81
C SER A 154 -4.31 -65.96 -58.23
N LEU A 155 -3.65 -65.29 -59.17
CA LEU A 155 -3.59 -65.65 -60.58
C LEU A 155 -2.41 -66.57 -60.91
N TYR A 156 -1.37 -66.60 -60.07
CA TYR A 156 -0.17 -67.42 -60.29
C TYR A 156 -0.48 -68.92 -60.29
N GLY A 157 -1.36 -69.37 -59.39
CA GLY A 157 -1.76 -70.78 -59.32
C GLY A 157 -2.43 -71.28 -60.61
N PRO A 158 -3.54 -70.66 -61.05
CA PRO A 158 -4.18 -70.98 -62.32
C PRO A 158 -3.23 -70.90 -63.52
N MET A 159 -2.36 -69.87 -63.57
CA MET A 159 -1.38 -69.71 -64.65
C MET A 159 -0.40 -70.89 -64.72
N PHE A 160 0.24 -71.25 -63.61
CA PHE A 160 1.18 -72.39 -63.59
C PHE A 160 0.47 -73.73 -63.81
N HIS A 161 -0.78 -73.88 -63.37
CA HIS A 161 -1.58 -75.06 -63.67
C HIS A 161 -1.79 -75.24 -65.18
N THR A 162 -2.21 -74.19 -65.89
CA THR A 162 -2.41 -74.22 -67.35
C THR A 162 -1.09 -74.38 -68.10
N LEU A 163 0.01 -73.81 -67.59
CA LEU A 163 1.36 -74.03 -68.11
C LEU A 163 1.82 -75.50 -67.99
N CYS A 164 1.55 -76.14 -66.85
CA CYS A 164 1.86 -77.56 -66.64
C CYS A 164 1.01 -78.45 -67.56
N LEU A 165 -0.28 -78.12 -67.76
CA LEU A 165 -1.15 -78.80 -68.72
C LEU A 165 -0.65 -78.66 -70.16
N MET A 166 -0.16 -77.48 -70.55
CA MET A 166 0.46 -77.25 -71.86
C MET A 166 1.69 -78.16 -72.02
N TRP A 167 2.59 -78.20 -71.03
CA TRP A 167 3.78 -79.06 -71.06
C TRP A 167 3.45 -80.57 -71.14
N ALA A 168 2.42 -81.00 -70.41
CA ALA A 168 1.97 -82.39 -70.38
C ALA A 168 1.29 -82.83 -71.69
N ASN A 169 0.57 -81.94 -72.38
CA ASN A 169 -0.23 -82.30 -73.56
C ASN A 169 0.42 -81.94 -74.91
N CYS A 170 1.22 -80.87 -75.00
CA CYS A 170 1.87 -80.43 -76.23
C CYS A 170 3.23 -81.12 -76.41
N LYS A 171 3.35 -82.02 -77.40
CA LYS A 171 4.61 -82.73 -77.67
C LYS A 171 5.63 -81.81 -78.34
N ALA A 172 5.17 -80.97 -79.26
CA ALA A 172 5.97 -79.96 -79.93
C ALA A 172 6.66 -78.99 -78.95
N TYR A 173 5.95 -78.49 -77.93
CA TYR A 173 6.50 -77.50 -76.99
C TYR A 173 7.42 -78.10 -75.90
N ARG A 174 7.42 -79.43 -75.73
CA ARG A 174 8.12 -80.14 -74.65
C ARG A 174 9.64 -80.22 -74.84
N ARG A 175 10.29 -79.06 -74.91
CA ARG A 175 11.75 -78.87 -75.01
C ARG A 175 12.21 -77.92 -73.89
N PRO A 176 13.26 -78.26 -73.11
CA PRO A 176 13.75 -77.41 -72.03
C PRO A 176 14.06 -75.96 -72.48
N ALA A 177 14.63 -75.77 -73.67
CA ALA A 177 14.96 -74.44 -74.18
C ALA A 177 13.75 -73.50 -74.31
N ARG A 178 12.57 -74.01 -74.71
CA ARG A 178 11.36 -73.20 -74.92
C ARG A 178 10.70 -72.78 -73.61
N ILE A 179 10.60 -73.72 -72.66
CA ILE A 179 10.07 -73.40 -71.34
C ILE A 179 11.00 -72.46 -70.55
N ILE A 180 12.32 -72.52 -70.78
CA ILE A 180 13.26 -71.55 -70.20
C ILE A 180 12.95 -70.14 -70.72
N VAL A 181 12.79 -69.96 -72.05
CA VAL A 181 12.43 -68.67 -72.66
C VAL A 181 11.15 -68.12 -72.06
N LEU A 182 10.09 -68.94 -72.03
CA LEU A 182 8.79 -68.51 -71.51
C LEU A 182 8.83 -68.16 -70.01
N LEU A 183 9.56 -68.94 -69.20
CA LEU A 183 9.72 -68.62 -67.77
C LEU A 183 10.59 -67.37 -67.56
N GLN A 184 11.60 -67.11 -68.40
CA GLN A 184 12.37 -65.86 -68.37
C GLN A 184 11.50 -64.65 -68.74
N GLU A 185 10.63 -64.79 -69.74
CA GLU A 185 9.67 -63.77 -70.13
C GLU A 185 8.62 -63.52 -69.02
N LEU A 186 8.14 -64.58 -68.36
CA LEU A 186 7.24 -64.45 -67.20
C LEU A 186 7.93 -63.74 -66.03
N ASN A 187 9.18 -64.10 -65.74
CA ASN A 187 9.97 -63.39 -64.74
C ASN A 187 10.12 -61.91 -65.10
N ASN A 188 10.34 -61.57 -66.38
CA ASN A 188 10.40 -60.17 -66.84
C ASN A 188 9.06 -59.44 -66.67
N LEU A 189 7.93 -60.08 -66.95
CA LEU A 189 6.60 -59.50 -66.75
C LEU A 189 6.36 -59.18 -65.27
N ILE A 190 6.59 -60.15 -64.38
CA ILE A 190 6.39 -59.95 -62.94
C ILE A 190 7.36 -58.90 -62.38
N MET A 191 8.64 -58.92 -62.80
CA MET A 191 9.61 -57.89 -62.40
C MET A 191 9.17 -56.50 -62.88
N LYS A 192 8.67 -56.37 -64.12
CA LYS A 192 8.17 -55.10 -64.65
C LYS A 192 6.99 -54.58 -63.83
N GLN A 193 5.99 -55.42 -63.54
CA GLN A 193 4.85 -55.03 -62.72
C GLN A 193 5.25 -54.66 -61.29
N ALA A 194 6.20 -55.40 -60.70
CA ALA A 194 6.75 -55.08 -59.39
C ALA A 194 7.47 -53.72 -59.39
N SER A 195 8.28 -53.43 -60.42
CA SER A 195 8.93 -52.12 -60.58
C SER A 195 7.92 -50.98 -60.79
N GLU A 196 6.88 -51.19 -61.60
CA GLU A 196 5.81 -50.20 -61.82
C GLU A 196 4.98 -49.96 -60.56
N PHE A 197 4.72 -50.99 -59.75
CA PHE A 197 4.00 -50.85 -58.49
C PHE A 197 4.83 -50.15 -57.39
N MET A 198 6.14 -50.42 -57.33
CA MET A 198 7.02 -49.81 -56.33
C MET A 198 7.40 -48.36 -56.66
N GLU A 199 7.38 -47.95 -57.94
CA GLU A 199 7.76 -46.61 -58.40
C GLU A 199 9.06 -46.10 -57.76
N PRO A 200 10.23 -46.63 -58.13
CA PRO A 200 11.47 -46.51 -57.34
C PRO A 200 11.95 -45.08 -57.07
N LEU A 201 11.65 -44.14 -57.96
CA LEU A 201 12.03 -42.73 -57.81
C LEU A 201 11.12 -41.95 -56.85
N ASP A 202 9.90 -42.41 -56.64
CA ASP A 202 8.94 -41.79 -55.74
C ASP A 202 8.85 -42.54 -54.39
N LEU A 203 9.27 -43.81 -54.37
CA LEU A 203 9.38 -44.63 -53.15
C LEU A 203 10.21 -43.95 -52.05
N PHE A 204 11.33 -43.31 -52.41
CA PHE A 204 12.23 -42.62 -51.48
C PHE A 204 11.74 -41.22 -51.07
N LYS A 205 10.74 -40.66 -51.76
CA LYS A 205 10.13 -39.37 -51.43
C LYS A 205 8.91 -39.50 -50.53
N GLY A 206 8.29 -40.68 -50.48
CA GLY A 206 7.17 -41.00 -49.61
C GLY A 206 7.59 -41.20 -48.15
N GLU A 207 6.60 -41.30 -47.24
CA GLU A 207 6.88 -41.67 -45.86
C GLU A 207 7.34 -43.13 -45.77
N PRO A 208 8.42 -43.45 -45.01
CA PRO A 208 8.97 -44.81 -45.00
C PRO A 208 8.01 -45.90 -44.54
N ASP A 209 7.05 -45.59 -43.66
CA ASP A 209 6.05 -46.56 -43.18
C ASP A 209 5.06 -46.94 -44.29
N GLU A 210 4.60 -45.99 -45.11
CA GLU A 210 3.72 -46.26 -46.26
C GLU A 210 4.48 -46.99 -47.38
N SER A 211 5.72 -46.57 -47.64
CA SER A 211 6.61 -47.24 -48.60
C SER A 211 6.93 -48.68 -48.17
N MET A 212 7.05 -48.94 -46.86
CA MET A 212 7.30 -50.27 -46.30
C MET A 212 6.16 -51.26 -46.59
N GLU A 213 4.90 -50.82 -46.48
CA GLU A 213 3.76 -51.68 -46.79
C GLU A 213 3.78 -52.14 -48.26
N LYS A 214 4.05 -51.22 -49.19
CA LYS A 214 4.21 -51.52 -50.63
C LYS A 214 5.38 -52.46 -50.91
N ILE A 215 6.52 -52.25 -50.25
CA ILE A 215 7.70 -53.14 -50.40
C ILE A 215 7.38 -54.53 -49.87
N ASN A 216 6.76 -54.64 -48.69
CA ASN A 216 6.40 -55.92 -48.07
C ASN A 216 5.39 -56.70 -48.92
N GLN A 217 4.36 -56.02 -49.46
CA GLN A 217 3.42 -56.62 -50.40
C GLN A 217 4.12 -57.11 -51.66
N THR A 218 5.12 -56.36 -52.14
CA THR A 218 5.91 -56.76 -53.30
C THR A 218 6.76 -57.99 -53.04
N VAL A 219 7.53 -58.02 -51.96
CA VAL A 219 8.32 -59.18 -51.55
C VAL A 219 7.43 -60.41 -51.41
N ARG A 220 6.28 -60.28 -50.74
CA ARG A 220 5.32 -61.35 -50.56
C ARG A 220 4.78 -61.89 -51.88
N SER A 221 4.39 -61.02 -52.81
CA SER A 221 3.87 -61.42 -54.12
C SER A 221 4.96 -62.13 -54.97
N LEU A 222 6.19 -61.62 -54.97
CA LEU A 222 7.33 -62.26 -55.62
C LEU A 222 7.63 -63.65 -55.03
N GLU A 223 7.61 -63.78 -53.71
CA GLU A 223 7.79 -65.07 -53.02
C GLU A 223 6.62 -66.04 -53.27
N ALA A 224 5.40 -65.53 -53.40
CA ALA A 224 4.22 -66.33 -53.78
C ALA A 224 4.35 -66.88 -55.20
N TYR A 225 4.83 -66.08 -56.16
CA TYR A 225 5.12 -66.54 -57.52
C TYR A 225 6.20 -67.65 -57.54
N GLN A 226 7.30 -67.44 -56.81
CA GLN A 226 8.38 -68.43 -56.72
C GLN A 226 7.91 -69.73 -56.03
N SER A 227 7.10 -69.60 -54.98
CA SER A 227 6.50 -70.73 -54.25
C SER A 227 5.52 -71.50 -55.14
N ALA A 228 4.68 -70.79 -55.92
CA ALA A 228 3.80 -71.41 -56.90
C ALA A 228 4.60 -72.19 -57.95
N TYR A 229 5.65 -71.60 -58.53
CA TYR A 229 6.54 -72.30 -59.46
C TYR A 229 7.10 -73.61 -58.87
N LEU A 230 7.62 -73.58 -57.64
CA LEU A 230 8.18 -74.75 -56.96
C LEU A 230 7.13 -75.82 -56.67
N GLN A 231 5.94 -75.41 -56.23
CA GLN A 231 4.81 -76.30 -55.96
C GLN A 231 4.35 -77.02 -57.23
N TYR A 232 4.12 -76.29 -58.32
CA TYR A 232 3.67 -76.86 -59.59
C TYR A 232 4.76 -77.68 -60.29
N LYS A 233 6.03 -77.28 -60.19
CA LYS A 233 7.17 -78.10 -60.64
C LYS A 233 7.22 -79.45 -59.93
N SER A 234 7.01 -79.47 -58.61
CA SER A 234 7.01 -80.71 -57.81
C SER A 234 5.82 -81.62 -58.16
N ASN A 235 4.67 -81.02 -58.48
CA ASN A 235 3.44 -81.73 -58.84
C ASN A 235 3.35 -82.11 -60.34
N LEU A 236 4.37 -81.78 -61.15
CA LEU A 236 4.35 -81.98 -62.60
C LEU A 236 4.09 -83.45 -63.01
N LYS A 237 4.51 -84.41 -62.17
CA LYS A 237 4.27 -85.85 -62.35
C LYS A 237 2.78 -86.20 -62.46
N ASN A 238 1.92 -85.45 -61.77
CA ASN A 238 0.48 -85.74 -61.66
C ASN A 238 -0.30 -85.35 -62.93
N TYR A 239 0.29 -84.57 -63.84
CA TYR A 239 -0.35 -84.13 -65.07
C TYR A 239 -0.21 -85.13 -66.23
N PHE A 240 0.64 -86.14 -66.09
CA PHE A 240 0.81 -87.20 -67.09
C PHE A 240 -0.13 -88.37 -66.80
N LYS A 241 -0.65 -89.03 -67.86
CA LYS A 241 -1.50 -90.22 -67.70
C LYS A 241 -0.66 -91.40 -67.22
N ASN A 242 -1.25 -92.27 -66.38
CA ASN A 242 -0.57 -93.46 -65.85
C ASN A 242 0.03 -94.33 -66.98
N GLY A 243 1.36 -94.41 -67.06
CA GLY A 243 2.11 -95.20 -68.05
C GLY A 243 2.89 -94.40 -69.10
N GLU A 244 2.79 -93.07 -69.14
CA GLU A 244 3.63 -92.23 -70.01
C GLU A 244 4.97 -91.87 -69.34
N ILE A 245 6.05 -91.72 -70.14
CA ILE A 245 7.35 -91.25 -69.64
C ILE A 245 7.22 -89.78 -69.24
N VAL A 246 7.28 -89.54 -67.93
CA VAL A 246 7.27 -88.18 -67.37
C VAL A 246 8.56 -87.47 -67.78
N LYS A 247 8.43 -86.32 -68.44
CA LYS A 247 9.55 -85.41 -68.69
C LYS A 247 9.42 -84.20 -67.77
N GLU A 248 10.35 -84.09 -66.82
CA GLU A 248 10.41 -82.98 -65.88
C GLU A 248 11.09 -81.75 -66.50
N PHE A 249 11.05 -80.62 -65.79
CA PHE A 249 11.84 -79.43 -66.09
C PHE A 249 13.32 -79.68 -65.76
N ASP A 250 14.01 -80.33 -66.68
CA ASP A 250 15.43 -80.70 -66.57
C ASP A 250 16.34 -79.58 -67.10
N PHE A 251 16.52 -78.53 -66.30
CA PHE A 251 17.44 -77.43 -66.56
C PHE A 251 17.92 -76.79 -65.24
N ALA A 252 19.10 -76.16 -65.28
CA ALA A 252 19.65 -75.45 -64.11
C ALA A 252 18.80 -74.21 -63.78
N PRO A 253 18.36 -74.01 -62.51
CA PRO A 253 17.53 -72.87 -62.11
C PRO A 253 18.12 -71.50 -62.48
N LYS A 254 19.46 -71.38 -62.45
CA LYS A 254 20.17 -70.15 -62.82
C LYS A 254 19.86 -69.67 -64.23
N LEU A 255 19.51 -70.56 -65.17
CA LEU A 255 19.13 -70.17 -66.52
C LEU A 255 17.84 -69.36 -66.53
N VAL A 256 16.90 -69.63 -65.63
CA VAL A 256 15.61 -68.93 -65.56
C VAL A 256 15.65 -67.76 -64.56
N PHE A 257 16.31 -67.96 -63.41
CA PHE A 257 16.19 -67.05 -62.27
C PHE A 257 17.40 -66.14 -62.03
N ALA A 258 18.50 -66.20 -62.81
CA ALA A 258 19.67 -65.36 -62.51
C ALA A 258 19.39 -63.84 -62.46
N LYS A 259 18.50 -63.32 -63.32
CA LYS A 259 18.07 -61.91 -63.28
C LYS A 259 17.08 -61.65 -62.14
N TRP A 260 16.17 -62.60 -61.91
CA TRP A 260 15.20 -62.59 -60.83
C TRP A 260 15.86 -62.56 -59.44
N ASP A 261 16.85 -63.42 -59.20
CA ASP A 261 17.53 -63.53 -57.92
C ASP A 261 18.23 -62.20 -57.55
N LYS A 262 18.85 -61.54 -58.54
CA LYS A 262 19.44 -60.22 -58.36
C LYS A 262 18.40 -59.14 -58.09
N PHE A 263 17.28 -59.15 -58.81
CA PHE A 263 16.17 -58.23 -58.58
C PHE A 263 15.60 -58.42 -57.16
N MET A 264 15.36 -59.66 -56.74
CA MET A 264 14.88 -59.98 -55.40
C MET A 264 15.87 -59.53 -54.32
N GLU A 265 17.18 -59.69 -54.55
CA GLU A 265 18.23 -59.17 -53.67
C GLU A 265 18.14 -57.64 -53.54
N ARG A 266 17.89 -56.91 -54.64
CA ARG A 266 17.67 -55.45 -54.59
C ARG A 266 16.45 -55.07 -53.77
N VAL A 267 15.32 -55.72 -54.01
CA VAL A 267 14.08 -55.46 -53.26
C VAL A 267 14.29 -55.71 -51.77
N ARG A 268 15.00 -56.77 -51.38
CA ARG A 268 15.34 -57.05 -49.98
C ARG A 268 16.30 -56.01 -49.38
N ILE A 269 17.30 -55.55 -50.12
CA ILE A 269 18.17 -54.46 -49.65
C ILE A 269 17.36 -53.18 -49.40
N ILE A 270 16.41 -52.87 -50.27
CA ILE A 270 15.51 -51.71 -50.11
C ILE A 270 14.58 -51.94 -48.91
N GLN A 271 14.04 -53.15 -48.72
CA GLN A 271 13.25 -53.52 -47.55
C GLN A 271 14.03 -53.28 -46.25
N ASP A 272 15.25 -53.80 -46.15
CA ASP A 272 16.13 -53.60 -44.98
C ASP A 272 16.43 -52.11 -44.73
N LEU A 273 16.66 -51.36 -45.81
CA LEU A 273 16.94 -49.93 -45.76
C LEU A 273 15.76 -49.14 -45.19
N PHE A 274 14.54 -49.37 -45.73
CA PHE A 274 13.35 -48.68 -45.26
C PHE A 274 12.94 -49.12 -43.86
N GLN A 275 13.23 -50.37 -43.45
CA GLN A 275 12.98 -50.83 -42.09
C GLN A 275 13.89 -50.07 -41.12
N THR A 276 15.16 -49.94 -41.49
CA THR A 276 16.10 -49.10 -40.74
C THR A 276 15.67 -47.64 -40.72
N ALA A 277 15.18 -47.10 -41.83
CA ALA A 277 14.71 -45.71 -41.89
C ALA A 277 13.49 -45.48 -40.98
N ALA A 278 12.49 -46.37 -41.00
CA ALA A 278 11.33 -46.29 -40.13
C ALA A 278 11.71 -46.32 -38.65
N GLU A 279 12.68 -47.17 -38.27
CA GLU A 279 13.23 -47.24 -36.91
C GLU A 279 13.95 -45.94 -36.50
N PHE A 280 14.83 -45.41 -37.35
CA PHE A 280 15.55 -44.16 -37.07
C PHE A 280 14.64 -42.93 -37.09
N LEU A 281 13.57 -42.91 -37.88
CA LEU A 281 12.60 -41.81 -37.87
C LEU A 281 11.86 -41.69 -36.53
N ARG A 282 11.69 -42.79 -35.78
CA ARG A 282 11.10 -42.74 -34.43
C ARG A 282 11.94 -41.91 -33.46
N LEU A 283 13.25 -41.77 -33.70
CA LEU A 283 14.16 -41.00 -32.85
C LEU A 283 13.83 -39.49 -32.80
N GLU A 284 13.11 -38.95 -33.78
CA GLU A 284 12.66 -37.55 -33.78
C GLU A 284 11.87 -37.19 -32.52
N LYS A 285 11.03 -38.13 -32.05
CA LYS A 285 10.13 -37.95 -30.91
C LYS A 285 10.70 -38.51 -29.61
N VAL A 286 11.92 -39.05 -29.63
CA VAL A 286 12.55 -39.63 -28.44
C VAL A 286 13.18 -38.52 -27.61
N GLU A 287 12.54 -38.24 -26.48
CA GLU A 287 13.09 -37.35 -25.46
C GLU A 287 13.56 -38.16 -24.25
N ILE A 288 14.84 -38.04 -23.93
CA ILE A 288 15.43 -38.60 -22.72
C ILE A 288 15.24 -37.59 -21.59
N GLY A 289 14.51 -37.99 -20.55
CA GLY A 289 14.34 -37.21 -19.32
C GLY A 289 15.54 -37.30 -18.37
N GLY A 290 15.55 -36.48 -17.31
CA GLY A 290 16.57 -36.51 -16.25
C GLY A 290 17.56 -35.34 -16.28
N VAL A 291 18.53 -35.35 -15.35
CA VAL A 291 19.46 -34.21 -15.13
C VAL A 291 20.31 -33.91 -16.36
N LYS A 292 20.77 -34.95 -17.07
CA LYS A 292 21.47 -34.82 -18.36
C LYS A 292 20.56 -35.04 -19.57
N GLY A 293 19.25 -35.17 -19.34
CA GLY A 293 18.27 -35.53 -20.37
C GLY A 293 18.30 -34.60 -21.58
N LYS A 294 18.30 -33.27 -21.36
CA LYS A 294 18.38 -32.28 -22.46
C LYS A 294 19.62 -32.45 -23.34
N THR A 295 20.77 -32.72 -22.74
CA THR A 295 22.02 -32.94 -23.47
C THR A 295 21.96 -34.25 -24.26
N LEU A 296 21.47 -35.33 -23.65
CA LEU A 296 21.34 -36.63 -24.32
C LEU A 296 20.30 -36.58 -25.45
N SER A 297 19.13 -35.96 -25.24
CA SER A 297 18.14 -35.70 -26.29
C SER A 297 18.72 -34.87 -27.44
N SER A 298 19.52 -33.84 -27.15
CA SER A 298 20.18 -33.06 -28.21
C SER A 298 21.18 -33.89 -29.03
N LEU A 299 21.84 -34.87 -28.41
CA LEU A 299 22.72 -35.80 -29.13
C LEU A 299 21.93 -36.81 -29.97
N VAL A 300 20.78 -37.29 -29.48
CA VAL A 300 19.86 -38.16 -30.26
C VAL A 300 19.30 -37.39 -31.46
N LEU A 301 18.85 -36.15 -31.27
CA LEU A 301 18.38 -35.28 -32.35
C LEU A 301 19.47 -35.03 -33.40
N ASN A 302 20.72 -34.84 -32.97
CA ASN A 302 21.84 -34.69 -33.90
C ASN A 302 22.09 -35.97 -34.72
N ILE A 303 21.99 -37.15 -34.11
CA ILE A 303 22.05 -38.44 -34.84
C ILE A 303 20.90 -38.55 -35.85
N PHE A 304 19.70 -38.16 -35.45
CA PHE A 304 18.53 -38.13 -36.32
C PHE A 304 18.70 -37.16 -37.50
N GLU A 305 19.19 -35.94 -37.27
CA GLU A 305 19.47 -34.95 -38.33
C GLU A 305 20.54 -35.46 -39.30
N GLN A 306 21.64 -36.05 -38.80
CA GLN A 306 22.67 -36.68 -39.64
C GLN A 306 22.09 -37.82 -40.49
N PHE A 307 21.26 -38.67 -39.87
CA PHE A 307 20.60 -39.76 -40.58
C PHE A 307 19.68 -39.24 -41.69
N LYS A 308 18.85 -38.23 -41.38
CA LYS A 308 17.93 -37.60 -42.34
C LYS A 308 18.66 -36.98 -43.52
N GLU A 309 19.76 -36.25 -43.26
CA GLU A 309 20.57 -35.65 -44.33
C GLU A 309 21.15 -36.72 -45.27
N GLU A 310 21.67 -37.82 -44.72
CA GLU A 310 22.25 -38.90 -45.52
C GLU A 310 21.18 -39.70 -46.28
N PHE A 311 20.00 -39.90 -45.69
CA PHE A 311 18.85 -40.52 -46.36
C PHE A 311 18.31 -39.63 -47.49
N GLU A 312 18.21 -38.31 -47.29
CA GLU A 312 17.82 -37.35 -48.33
C GLU A 312 18.82 -37.31 -49.50
N LYS A 313 20.13 -37.43 -49.23
CA LYS A 313 21.15 -37.56 -50.30
C LYS A 313 20.92 -38.80 -51.15
N MET A 314 20.50 -39.92 -50.53
CA MET A 314 20.16 -41.14 -51.24
C MET A 314 18.87 -40.97 -52.06
N SER A 315 17.85 -40.31 -51.50
CA SER A 315 16.59 -40.03 -52.21
C SER A 315 16.76 -39.13 -53.44
N ASN A 316 17.78 -38.29 -53.48
CA ASN A 316 18.02 -37.36 -54.59
C ASN A 316 18.84 -37.99 -55.76
N LYS A 317 19.26 -39.26 -55.63
CA LYS A 317 19.95 -39.97 -56.72
C LYS A 317 19.00 -40.27 -57.88
N LYS A 318 19.52 -40.25 -59.10
CA LYS A 318 18.73 -40.37 -60.35
C LYS A 318 18.75 -41.76 -60.99
N TYR A 319 19.54 -42.69 -60.44
CA TYR A 319 19.56 -44.08 -60.93
C TYR A 319 18.36 -44.86 -60.41
N ASP A 320 17.97 -45.91 -61.12
CA ASP A 320 16.95 -46.85 -60.65
C ASP A 320 17.57 -47.86 -59.65
N PRO A 321 17.17 -47.89 -58.38
CA PRO A 321 17.71 -48.81 -57.38
C PRO A 321 17.27 -50.27 -57.60
N LEU A 322 16.21 -50.51 -58.39
CA LEU A 322 15.76 -51.86 -58.73
C LEU A 322 16.50 -52.47 -59.92
N ASP A 323 17.23 -51.68 -60.71
CA ASP A 323 17.95 -52.18 -61.88
C ASP A 323 19.12 -53.10 -61.45
N PRO A 324 19.09 -54.41 -61.80
CA PRO A 324 20.16 -55.33 -61.48
C PRO A 324 21.52 -54.97 -62.11
N ALA A 325 21.55 -54.13 -63.14
CA ALA A 325 22.78 -53.67 -63.80
C ALA A 325 23.45 -52.47 -63.10
N CYS A 326 22.75 -51.77 -62.20
CA CYS A 326 23.24 -50.57 -61.55
C CYS A 326 24.23 -50.89 -60.41
N ILE A 327 25.53 -50.69 -60.63
CA ILE A 327 26.57 -50.93 -59.61
C ILE A 327 26.62 -49.77 -58.59
N GLU A 328 26.35 -48.53 -59.02
CA GLU A 328 26.40 -47.32 -58.18
C GLU A 328 25.51 -47.43 -56.93
N PHE A 329 24.34 -48.06 -57.04
CA PHE A 329 23.44 -48.30 -55.91
C PHE A 329 24.07 -49.22 -54.83
N LEU A 330 24.87 -50.23 -55.21
CA LEU A 330 25.53 -51.10 -54.20
C LEU A 330 26.60 -50.35 -53.43
N ASP A 331 27.37 -49.49 -54.11
CA ASP A 331 28.43 -48.71 -53.48
C ASP A 331 27.85 -47.67 -52.52
N ASP A 332 26.75 -47.00 -52.90
CA ASP A 332 26.03 -46.07 -52.02
C ASP A 332 25.42 -46.80 -50.80
N ILE A 333 24.85 -47.99 -50.96
CA ILE A 333 24.34 -48.81 -49.84
C ILE A 333 25.46 -49.27 -48.91
N ALA A 334 26.63 -49.63 -49.45
CA ALA A 334 27.78 -50.02 -48.62
C ALA A 334 28.27 -48.85 -47.75
N HIS A 335 28.34 -47.63 -48.31
CA HIS A 335 28.64 -46.42 -47.56
C HIS A 335 27.58 -46.15 -46.49
N PHE A 336 26.30 -46.26 -46.85
CA PHE A 336 25.19 -46.06 -45.90
C PHE A 336 25.22 -47.06 -44.75
N LYS A 337 25.51 -48.34 -45.00
CA LYS A 337 25.67 -49.36 -43.95
C LYS A 337 26.84 -49.04 -43.01
N HIS A 338 27.95 -48.49 -43.53
CA HIS A 338 29.06 -48.06 -42.68
C HIS A 338 28.68 -46.86 -41.80
N PHE A 339 28.03 -45.84 -42.40
CA PHE A 339 27.49 -44.68 -41.69
C PHE A 339 26.48 -45.08 -40.60
N LEU A 340 25.54 -45.98 -40.91
CA LEU A 340 24.57 -46.51 -39.96
C LEU A 340 25.23 -47.16 -38.75
N LYS A 341 26.27 -47.98 -38.97
CA LYS A 341 27.00 -48.64 -37.89
C LYS A 341 27.64 -47.62 -36.94
N ASP A 342 28.20 -46.54 -37.47
CA ASP A 342 28.74 -45.45 -36.64
C ASP A 342 27.64 -44.73 -35.84
N MET A 343 26.47 -44.50 -36.44
CA MET A 343 25.32 -43.92 -35.74
C MET A 343 24.80 -44.84 -34.63
N GLU A 344 24.69 -46.14 -34.89
CA GLU A 344 24.31 -47.15 -33.90
C GLU A 344 25.26 -47.19 -32.71
N LEU A 345 26.58 -47.11 -32.94
CA LEU A 345 27.58 -47.08 -31.86
C LEU A 345 27.46 -45.82 -31.00
N LYS A 346 27.26 -44.65 -31.63
CA LYS A 346 27.00 -43.40 -30.91
C LYS A 346 25.71 -43.50 -30.10
N LEU A 347 24.64 -44.02 -30.69
CA LEU A 347 23.35 -44.19 -30.03
C LEU A 347 23.45 -45.18 -28.86
N ALA A 348 24.15 -46.31 -29.03
CA ALA A 348 24.42 -47.27 -27.96
C ALA A 348 25.16 -46.64 -26.78
N SER A 349 26.15 -45.77 -27.03
CA SER A 349 26.83 -45.02 -25.99
C SER A 349 25.89 -44.07 -25.23
N ILE A 350 25.01 -43.36 -25.96
CA ILE A 350 24.02 -42.46 -25.36
C ILE A 350 23.01 -43.24 -24.52
N ILE A 351 22.51 -44.37 -25.02
CA ILE A 351 21.56 -45.23 -24.32
C ILE A 351 22.17 -45.79 -23.04
N ASN A 352 23.41 -46.27 -23.09
CA ASN A 352 24.13 -46.75 -21.90
C ASN A 352 24.30 -45.65 -20.85
N GLN A 353 24.68 -44.44 -21.29
CA GLN A 353 24.78 -43.29 -20.38
C GLN A 353 23.42 -42.89 -19.80
N ALA A 354 22.35 -42.92 -20.60
CA ALA A 354 20.99 -42.65 -20.14
C ALA A 354 20.50 -43.68 -19.12
N PHE A 355 20.88 -44.95 -19.29
CA PHE A 355 20.59 -46.01 -18.34
C PHE A 355 21.37 -45.82 -17.02
N ASP A 356 22.65 -45.45 -17.10
CA ASP A 356 23.47 -45.17 -15.92
C ASP A 356 23.00 -43.93 -15.13
N ASP A 357 22.53 -42.89 -15.83
CA ASP A 357 21.99 -41.68 -15.21
C ASP A 357 20.54 -41.89 -14.66
N SER A 358 19.92 -43.05 -14.89
CA SER A 358 18.57 -43.37 -14.41
C SER A 358 18.59 -43.95 -12.99
N ASN A 359 18.19 -43.14 -12.02
CA ASN A 359 18.22 -43.51 -10.59
C ASN A 359 17.07 -44.38 -10.10
N SER A 360 15.98 -44.51 -10.87
CA SER A 360 14.80 -45.29 -10.46
C SER A 360 14.54 -46.44 -11.42
N LEU A 361 14.06 -47.56 -10.88
CA LEU A 361 13.70 -48.74 -11.65
C LEU A 361 12.60 -48.44 -12.67
N THR A 362 11.59 -47.65 -12.30
CA THR A 362 10.55 -47.15 -13.22
C THR A 362 11.14 -46.31 -14.36
N SER A 363 12.12 -45.43 -14.08
CA SER A 363 12.80 -44.64 -15.12
C SER A 363 13.60 -45.53 -16.09
N GLN A 364 14.28 -46.56 -15.57
CA GLN A 364 15.02 -47.53 -16.38
C GLN A 364 14.08 -48.32 -17.30
N PHE A 365 12.95 -48.83 -16.78
CA PHE A 365 11.94 -49.51 -17.60
C PHE A 365 11.30 -48.57 -18.62
N LYS A 366 11.03 -47.30 -18.26
CA LYS A 366 10.52 -46.30 -19.21
C LYS A 366 11.50 -46.05 -20.35
N LEU A 367 12.79 -45.89 -20.07
CA LEU A 367 13.83 -45.72 -21.08
C LEU A 367 13.85 -46.91 -22.06
N ILE A 368 13.78 -48.14 -21.53
CA ILE A 368 13.72 -49.36 -22.35
C ILE A 368 12.46 -49.35 -23.22
N SER A 369 11.30 -48.98 -22.67
CA SER A 369 10.04 -48.92 -23.42
C SER A 369 10.01 -47.85 -24.52
N ILE A 370 10.68 -46.71 -24.31
CA ILE A 370 10.77 -45.63 -25.30
C ILE A 370 11.65 -46.06 -26.48
N LEU A 371 12.73 -46.77 -26.20
CA LEU A 371 13.67 -47.23 -27.23
C LEU A 371 13.13 -48.47 -27.98
N GLY A 372 12.38 -49.35 -27.29
CA GLY A 372 11.68 -50.48 -27.89
C GLY A 372 12.56 -51.33 -28.81
N SER A 373 12.14 -51.52 -30.06
CA SER A 373 12.85 -52.30 -31.08
C SER A 373 14.25 -51.77 -31.43
N MET A 374 14.59 -50.52 -31.10
CA MET A 374 15.95 -50.00 -31.30
C MET A 374 16.99 -50.78 -30.46
N LEU A 375 16.59 -51.33 -29.32
CA LEU A 375 17.47 -52.14 -28.46
C LEU A 375 17.70 -53.56 -29.01
N GLU A 376 16.92 -53.98 -30.01
CA GLU A 376 17.07 -55.28 -30.67
C GLU A 376 18.08 -55.21 -31.82
N ARG A 377 18.45 -54.01 -32.28
CA ARG A 377 19.48 -53.84 -33.31
C ARG A 377 20.80 -54.42 -32.81
N PRO A 378 21.48 -55.28 -33.58
CA PRO A 378 22.62 -56.08 -33.09
C PRO A 378 23.72 -55.27 -32.38
N THR A 379 24.14 -54.15 -32.96
CA THR A 379 25.21 -53.29 -32.39
C THR A 379 24.80 -52.66 -31.07
N ILE A 380 23.54 -52.26 -30.93
CA ILE A 380 22.99 -51.62 -29.73
C ILE A 380 22.72 -52.69 -28.67
N HIS A 381 22.18 -53.83 -29.10
CA HIS A 381 21.87 -54.97 -28.25
C HIS A 381 23.13 -55.46 -27.53
N ASP A 382 24.21 -55.74 -28.27
CA ASP A 382 25.48 -56.23 -27.71
C ASP A 382 26.04 -55.26 -26.66
N ALA A 383 25.90 -53.95 -26.88
CA ALA A 383 26.34 -52.93 -25.95
C ALA A 383 25.43 -52.79 -24.71
N PHE A 384 24.14 -53.15 -24.82
CA PHE A 384 23.13 -52.96 -23.77
C PHE A 384 22.88 -54.22 -22.91
N VAL A 385 23.25 -55.42 -23.37
CA VAL A 385 23.03 -56.70 -22.66
C VAL A 385 23.45 -56.67 -21.19
N ARG A 386 24.59 -56.04 -20.88
CA ARG A 386 25.08 -55.91 -19.49
C ARG A 386 24.09 -55.19 -18.57
N ASN A 387 23.32 -54.25 -19.11
CA ASN A 387 22.34 -53.49 -18.34
C ASN A 387 21.09 -54.30 -18.01
N TYR A 388 20.70 -55.28 -18.83
CA TYR A 388 19.59 -56.19 -18.49
C TYR A 388 19.90 -57.05 -17.26
N HIS A 389 21.16 -57.48 -17.08
CA HIS A 389 21.57 -58.17 -15.85
C HIS A 389 21.52 -57.24 -14.63
N ARG A 390 21.96 -55.99 -14.77
CA ARG A 390 21.85 -54.98 -13.69
C ARG A 390 20.40 -54.68 -13.33
N LEU A 391 19.52 -54.63 -14.33
CA LEU A 391 18.09 -54.44 -14.14
C LEU A 391 17.47 -55.61 -13.37
N THR A 392 17.81 -56.85 -13.74
CA THR A 392 17.32 -58.07 -13.05
C THR A 392 17.72 -58.04 -11.57
N PHE A 393 18.98 -57.68 -11.27
CA PHE A 393 19.45 -57.53 -9.90
C PHE A 393 18.76 -56.38 -9.15
N ALA A 394 18.48 -55.26 -9.81
CA ALA A 394 17.75 -54.15 -9.21
C ALA A 394 16.29 -54.51 -8.89
N VAL A 395 15.62 -55.30 -9.73
CA VAL A 395 14.28 -55.85 -9.42
C VAL A 395 14.37 -56.80 -8.22
N GLU A 396 15.39 -57.66 -8.14
CA GLU A 396 15.60 -58.53 -6.97
C GLU A 396 15.71 -57.72 -5.68
N GLN A 397 16.50 -56.64 -5.68
CA GLN A 397 16.66 -55.76 -4.51
C GLN A 397 15.35 -55.08 -4.10
N GLU A 398 14.50 -54.69 -5.04
CA GLU A 398 13.21 -54.06 -4.74
C GLU A 398 12.25 -55.06 -4.07
N VAL A 399 12.25 -56.32 -4.54
CA VAL A 399 11.49 -57.42 -3.94
C VAL A 399 12.00 -57.71 -2.52
N ASP A 400 13.32 -57.80 -2.33
CA ASP A 400 13.94 -58.02 -1.02
C ASP A 400 13.64 -56.85 -0.04
N ALA A 401 13.68 -55.61 -0.52
CA ALA A 401 13.35 -54.43 0.28
C ALA A 401 11.88 -54.45 0.75
N CYS A 402 10.95 -54.90 -0.10
CA CYS A 402 9.56 -55.05 0.30
C CYS A 402 9.36 -56.17 1.33
N HIS A 403 10.13 -57.26 1.23
CA HIS A 403 10.17 -58.31 2.24
C HIS A 403 10.66 -57.77 3.59
N GLU A 404 11.75 -56.98 3.61
CA GLU A 404 12.26 -56.36 4.85
C GLU A 404 11.24 -55.41 5.50
N ILE A 405 10.51 -54.63 4.69
CA ILE A 405 9.48 -53.74 5.22
C ILE A 405 8.33 -54.54 5.82
N TYR A 406 7.91 -55.63 5.19
CA TYR A 406 6.91 -56.54 5.73
C TYR A 406 7.36 -57.10 7.09
N GLU A 407 8.59 -57.61 7.20
CA GLU A 407 9.10 -58.15 8.47
C GLU A 407 9.16 -57.09 9.58
N ARG A 408 9.60 -55.87 9.27
CA ARG A 408 9.63 -54.75 10.22
C ARG A 408 8.24 -54.42 10.75
N GLN A 409 7.24 -54.37 9.87
CA GLN A 409 5.85 -54.12 10.28
C GLN A 409 5.27 -55.28 11.11
N MET A 410 5.62 -56.53 10.80
CA MET A 410 5.21 -57.68 11.61
C MET A 410 5.85 -57.68 12.99
N ALA A 411 7.11 -57.25 13.12
CA ALA A 411 7.78 -57.08 14.41
C ALA A 411 7.11 -55.97 15.23
N TYR A 412 6.81 -54.83 14.61
CA TYR A 412 6.14 -53.71 15.26
C TYR A 412 4.73 -54.10 15.78
N LYS A 413 3.95 -54.82 14.97
CA LYS A 413 2.63 -55.34 15.38
C LYS A 413 2.70 -56.22 16.63
N LYS A 414 3.76 -57.02 16.80
CA LYS A 414 3.93 -57.87 17.99
C LYS A 414 4.19 -57.07 19.25
N GLU A 415 4.86 -55.93 19.15
CA GLU A 415 5.21 -55.09 20.30
C GLU A 415 4.08 -54.11 20.67
N HIS A 416 3.40 -53.52 19.69
CA HIS A 416 2.43 -52.43 19.89
C HIS A 416 0.97 -52.84 19.65
N GLY A 417 0.71 -54.04 19.14
CA GLY A 417 -0.64 -54.55 18.85
C GLY A 417 -1.26 -54.06 17.53
N THR A 418 -0.72 -53.00 16.92
CA THR A 418 -1.13 -52.46 15.61
C THR A 418 0.08 -52.25 14.69
N ILE A 419 -0.14 -52.19 13.37
CA ILE A 419 0.93 -51.78 12.44
C ILE A 419 1.07 -50.26 12.41
N GLU A 420 2.17 -49.76 11.84
CA GLU A 420 2.32 -48.33 11.57
C GLU A 420 1.44 -47.94 10.38
N LEU A 421 0.50 -47.04 10.61
CA LEU A 421 -0.49 -46.64 9.62
C LEU A 421 -0.34 -45.19 9.20
N HIS A 422 -0.82 -44.90 7.99
CA HIS A 422 -0.95 -43.53 7.51
C HIS A 422 -1.81 -42.69 8.46
N ARG A 423 -1.47 -41.41 8.55
CA ARG A 423 -2.20 -40.45 9.39
C ARG A 423 -3.67 -40.47 9.03
N ASN A 424 -4.54 -40.49 10.04
CA ASN A 424 -5.99 -40.48 9.87
C ASN A 424 -6.59 -41.71 9.15
N LYS A 425 -5.85 -42.81 9.01
CA LYS A 425 -6.44 -44.09 8.58
C LYS A 425 -6.88 -44.91 9.79
N PRO A 426 -8.06 -45.55 9.71
CA PRO A 426 -8.52 -46.40 10.79
C PRO A 426 -7.70 -47.72 10.78
N PRO A 427 -7.55 -48.39 11.94
CA PRO A 427 -6.60 -49.47 12.14
C PRO A 427 -6.70 -50.63 11.14
N ILE A 428 -7.90 -50.96 10.66
CA ILE A 428 -8.18 -52.22 9.97
C ILE A 428 -8.22 -51.96 8.46
N ALA A 429 -9.00 -50.96 8.02
CA ALA A 429 -8.99 -50.53 6.61
C ALA A 429 -7.61 -50.00 6.21
N GLY A 430 -6.91 -49.30 7.11
CA GLY A 430 -5.55 -48.84 6.86
C GLY A 430 -4.54 -49.98 6.75
N SER A 431 -4.73 -51.09 7.47
CA SER A 431 -3.87 -52.26 7.36
C SER A 431 -4.05 -52.99 6.02
N ILE A 432 -5.29 -53.05 5.52
CA ILE A 432 -5.60 -53.62 4.21
C ILE A 432 -5.08 -52.70 3.09
N GLU A 433 -5.26 -51.39 3.24
CA GLU A 433 -4.74 -50.40 2.29
C GLU A 433 -3.21 -50.45 2.21
N TRP A 434 -2.51 -50.61 3.34
CA TRP A 434 -1.05 -50.82 3.34
C TRP A 434 -0.64 -52.10 2.61
N VAL A 435 -1.40 -53.19 2.75
CA VAL A 435 -1.17 -54.42 1.97
C VAL A 435 -1.34 -54.15 0.48
N ASP A 436 -2.40 -53.46 0.08
CA ASP A 436 -2.66 -53.11 -1.31
C ASP A 436 -1.56 -52.18 -1.86
N GLU A 437 -1.07 -51.21 -1.07
CA GLU A 437 0.07 -50.36 -1.45
C GLU A 437 1.36 -51.16 -1.65
N MET A 438 1.63 -52.14 -0.80
CA MET A 438 2.79 -53.03 -0.95
C MET A 438 2.68 -53.88 -2.22
N LYS A 439 1.48 -54.40 -2.52
CA LYS A 439 1.24 -55.12 -3.76
C LYS A 439 1.42 -54.21 -4.98
N ASP A 440 0.78 -53.04 -4.99
CA ASP A 440 0.88 -52.09 -6.10
C ASP A 440 2.35 -51.68 -6.34
N ARG A 441 3.14 -51.49 -5.27
CA ARG A 441 4.58 -51.19 -5.35
C ARG A 441 5.41 -52.29 -6.00
N ILE A 442 5.19 -53.56 -5.66
CA ILE A 442 5.99 -54.67 -6.22
C ILE A 442 5.49 -55.07 -7.62
N ASN A 443 4.18 -54.97 -7.86
CA ASN A 443 3.57 -55.33 -9.14
C ASN A 443 4.10 -54.45 -10.27
N GLU A 444 4.25 -53.13 -10.08
CA GLU A 444 4.72 -52.22 -11.14
C GLU A 444 6.07 -52.64 -11.77
N PRO A 445 7.16 -52.84 -11.00
CA PRO A 445 8.45 -53.25 -11.57
C PRO A 445 8.44 -54.69 -12.08
N VAL A 446 7.72 -55.61 -11.43
CA VAL A 446 7.68 -57.02 -11.86
C VAL A 446 6.82 -57.19 -13.12
N ASP A 447 5.73 -56.46 -13.27
CA ASP A 447 4.93 -56.41 -14.49
C ASP A 447 5.72 -55.79 -15.65
N ALA A 448 6.52 -54.75 -15.39
CA ALA A 448 7.40 -54.19 -16.40
C ALA A 448 8.50 -55.18 -16.78
N PHE A 449 9.10 -55.87 -15.81
CA PHE A 449 10.08 -56.93 -16.03
C PHE A 449 9.51 -58.08 -16.85
N THR A 450 8.28 -58.53 -16.54
CA THR A 450 7.57 -59.59 -17.26
C THR A 450 7.03 -59.19 -18.63
N LYS A 451 7.07 -57.90 -19.00
CA LYS A 451 6.72 -57.42 -20.35
C LYS A 451 7.93 -57.21 -21.26
N LEU A 452 9.16 -57.28 -20.74
CA LEU A 452 10.36 -57.15 -21.58
C LEU A 452 10.46 -58.29 -22.62
N ASP A 453 10.68 -57.96 -23.88
CA ASP A 453 10.81 -58.94 -24.97
C ASP A 453 12.12 -59.74 -24.90
N TYR A 454 13.12 -59.22 -24.16
CA TYR A 454 14.38 -59.91 -23.91
C TYR A 454 14.20 -61.13 -22.99
N ALA A 455 14.96 -62.21 -23.27
CA ALA A 455 14.95 -63.47 -22.51
C ALA A 455 15.51 -63.39 -21.07
N ALA A 456 15.52 -62.19 -20.46
CA ALA A 456 15.93 -62.00 -19.06
C ALA A 456 15.07 -62.81 -18.08
N LYS A 457 13.79 -63.05 -18.40
CA LYS A 457 12.87 -63.84 -17.55
C LYS A 457 13.23 -65.32 -17.50
N ASP A 458 13.82 -65.83 -18.58
CA ASP A 458 14.17 -67.24 -18.73
C ASP A 458 15.52 -67.59 -18.08
N THR A 459 16.29 -66.56 -17.70
CA THR A 459 17.52 -66.72 -16.90
C THR A 459 17.21 -67.28 -15.52
N ASP A 460 18.16 -68.01 -14.94
CA ASP A 460 18.00 -68.59 -13.59
C ASP A 460 17.78 -67.49 -12.53
N ASP A 461 18.41 -66.33 -12.71
CA ASP A 461 18.22 -65.17 -11.84
C ASP A 461 16.81 -64.58 -11.96
N GLY A 462 16.29 -64.44 -13.19
CA GLY A 462 14.93 -63.95 -13.44
C GLY A 462 13.84 -64.84 -12.82
N LYS A 463 13.98 -66.17 -12.95
CA LYS A 463 13.06 -67.15 -12.32
C LYS A 463 13.10 -67.07 -10.80
N ARG A 464 14.28 -66.85 -10.22
CA ARG A 464 14.44 -66.68 -8.77
C ARG A 464 13.72 -65.43 -8.26
N VAL A 465 13.80 -64.32 -8.98
CA VAL A 465 13.09 -63.07 -8.63
C VAL A 465 11.57 -63.27 -8.66
N LEU A 466 11.04 -63.95 -9.68
CA LEU A 466 9.61 -64.24 -9.77
C LEU A 466 9.11 -65.15 -8.64
N ALA A 467 9.92 -66.14 -8.23
CA ALA A 467 9.57 -67.00 -7.08
C ALA A 467 9.49 -66.22 -5.76
N LYS A 468 10.45 -65.32 -5.50
CA LYS A 468 10.43 -64.43 -4.32
C LYS A 468 9.21 -63.49 -4.34
N TYR A 469 8.87 -62.98 -5.51
CA TYR A 469 7.70 -62.13 -5.70
C TYR A 469 6.39 -62.85 -5.34
N GLU A 470 6.20 -64.07 -5.84
CA GLU A 470 5.02 -64.89 -5.51
C GLU A 470 4.91 -65.18 -4.01
N GLU A 471 6.04 -65.42 -3.34
CA GLU A 471 6.09 -65.65 -1.89
C GLU A 471 5.59 -64.43 -1.09
N ILE A 472 6.06 -63.22 -1.42
CA ILE A 472 5.63 -61.99 -0.74
C ILE A 472 4.14 -61.71 -0.94
N LEU A 473 3.61 -61.93 -2.15
CA LEU A 473 2.18 -61.76 -2.42
C LEU A 473 1.33 -62.68 -1.53
N GLN A 474 1.73 -63.94 -1.37
CA GLN A 474 1.03 -64.89 -0.50
C GLN A 474 1.06 -64.46 0.98
N LEU A 475 2.19 -63.95 1.47
CA LEU A 475 2.32 -63.44 2.85
C LEU A 475 1.43 -62.22 3.11
N LEU A 476 1.34 -61.30 2.13
CA LEU A 476 0.49 -60.12 2.17
C LEU A 476 -1.00 -60.48 2.16
N ASP A 477 -1.42 -61.42 1.29
CA ASP A 477 -2.79 -61.92 1.23
C ASP A 477 -3.23 -62.61 2.52
N ALA A 478 -2.38 -63.48 3.07
CA ALA A 478 -2.65 -64.16 4.33
C ALA A 478 -2.86 -63.17 5.49
N PHE A 479 -2.06 -62.11 5.53
CA PHE A 479 -2.15 -61.06 6.55
C PHE A 479 -3.46 -60.25 6.45
N ALA A 480 -3.82 -59.79 5.25
CA ALA A 480 -5.05 -59.03 5.03
C ALA A 480 -6.29 -59.82 5.44
N LYS A 481 -6.32 -61.12 5.10
CA LYS A 481 -7.43 -62.02 5.43
C LYS A 481 -7.59 -62.23 6.94
N SER A 482 -6.49 -62.45 7.66
CA SER A 482 -6.52 -62.63 9.12
C SER A 482 -7.07 -61.41 9.85
N ILE A 483 -6.65 -60.19 9.45
CA ILE A 483 -7.12 -58.95 10.09
C ILE A 483 -8.62 -58.72 9.85
N PHE A 484 -9.09 -58.98 8.64
CA PHE A 484 -10.49 -58.83 8.29
C PHE A 484 -11.39 -59.80 9.06
N ASP A 485 -10.98 -61.06 9.19
CA ASP A 485 -11.74 -62.10 9.90
C ASP A 485 -11.87 -61.83 11.41
N ASP A 486 -10.82 -61.27 12.04
CA ASP A 486 -10.85 -60.88 13.46
C ASP A 486 -11.77 -59.68 13.72
N TRP A 487 -11.77 -58.70 12.82
CA TRP A 487 -12.66 -57.54 12.88
C TRP A 487 -14.13 -57.93 12.71
N SER A 488 -14.42 -58.73 11.69
CA SER A 488 -15.78 -59.14 11.34
C SER A 488 -16.54 -59.77 12.53
N LYS A 489 -15.82 -60.51 13.39
CA LYS A 489 -16.40 -61.15 14.59
C LYS A 489 -16.71 -60.19 15.74
N SER A 490 -15.95 -59.11 15.90
CA SER A 490 -16.04 -58.21 17.06
C SER A 490 -17.04 -57.05 16.86
N VAL A 491 -17.19 -56.59 15.62
CA VAL A 491 -17.96 -55.38 15.27
C VAL A 491 -19.45 -55.53 15.54
N GLY A 492 -20.04 -56.67 15.18
CA GLY A 492 -21.48 -56.90 15.36
C GLY A 492 -21.92 -56.88 16.83
N GLN A 493 -21.04 -57.29 17.75
CA GLN A 493 -21.33 -57.29 19.20
C GLN A 493 -21.15 -55.89 19.80
N ALA A 494 -20.07 -55.19 19.45
CA ALA A 494 -19.79 -53.84 19.95
C ALA A 494 -20.82 -52.81 19.47
N ALA A 495 -21.25 -52.87 18.20
CA ALA A 495 -22.22 -51.94 17.64
C ALA A 495 -23.59 -52.02 18.34
N ASN A 496 -24.09 -53.24 18.57
CA ASN A 496 -25.40 -53.46 19.20
C ASN A 496 -25.44 -53.11 20.70
N PHE A 497 -24.32 -53.25 21.41
CA PHE A 497 -24.23 -52.87 22.82
C PHE A 497 -24.23 -51.36 23.00
N ASN A 498 -23.38 -50.65 22.25
CA ASN A 498 -23.19 -49.21 22.40
C ASN A 498 -24.41 -48.39 21.92
N LEU A 499 -25.17 -48.87 20.92
CA LEU A 499 -26.40 -48.20 20.46
C LEU A 499 -27.56 -48.22 21.50
N LYS A 500 -27.49 -49.10 22.51
CA LYS A 500 -28.48 -49.17 23.60
C LYS A 500 -28.18 -48.26 24.78
N GLN A 501 -27.04 -47.55 24.77
CA GLN A 501 -26.69 -46.60 25.83
C GLN A 501 -27.48 -45.29 25.71
N ASN A 502 -27.54 -44.55 26.82
CA ASN A 502 -28.25 -43.27 26.90
C ASN A 502 -27.53 -42.15 26.13
N LEU A 503 -28.24 -41.08 25.77
CA LEU A 503 -27.71 -40.00 24.92
C LEU A 503 -26.71 -39.07 25.63
N LEU A 504 -26.91 -38.79 26.92
CA LEU A 504 -26.08 -37.85 27.71
C LEU A 504 -25.58 -38.51 28.99
N THR A 505 -24.38 -38.13 29.42
CA THR A 505 -23.80 -38.48 30.72
C THR A 505 -23.47 -37.20 31.48
N ARG A 506 -23.79 -37.19 32.77
CA ARG A 506 -23.48 -36.07 33.67
C ARG A 506 -22.38 -36.50 34.63
N ASN A 507 -21.32 -35.69 34.73
CA ASN A 507 -20.28 -35.94 35.72
C ASN A 507 -20.84 -35.62 37.13
N PRO A 508 -20.75 -36.55 38.10
CA PRO A 508 -21.32 -36.39 39.43
C PRO A 508 -20.67 -35.27 40.28
N GLU A 509 -19.43 -34.87 40.00
CA GLU A 509 -18.73 -33.84 40.78
C GLU A 509 -18.87 -32.43 40.18
N THR A 510 -18.81 -32.31 38.85
CA THR A 510 -18.83 -31.01 38.16
C THR A 510 -20.21 -30.63 37.61
N HIS A 511 -21.16 -31.58 37.61
CA HIS A 511 -22.50 -31.45 37.02
C HIS A 511 -22.48 -31.06 35.52
N ILE A 512 -21.33 -31.11 34.84
CA ILE A 512 -21.14 -30.85 33.41
C ILE A 512 -21.68 -32.06 32.63
N ILE A 513 -22.30 -31.78 31.49
CA ILE A 513 -22.94 -32.80 30.65
C ILE A 513 -22.09 -33.04 29.40
N THR A 514 -21.96 -34.30 29.02
CA THR A 514 -21.27 -34.77 27.81
C THR A 514 -22.16 -35.68 26.98
N THR A 515 -22.03 -35.61 25.66
CA THR A 515 -22.73 -36.53 24.75
C THR A 515 -22.12 -37.93 24.85
N ASN A 516 -22.95 -38.92 25.13
CA ASN A 516 -22.53 -40.30 25.34
C ASN A 516 -22.58 -41.11 24.03
N PHE A 517 -21.71 -40.76 23.09
CA PHE A 517 -21.49 -41.52 21.86
C PHE A 517 -20.12 -42.19 21.92
N ASP A 518 -20.12 -43.53 22.04
CA ASP A 518 -18.89 -44.28 22.32
C ASP A 518 -17.86 -44.16 21.16
N PRO A 519 -16.58 -43.87 21.45
CA PRO A 519 -15.52 -43.77 20.43
C PRO A 519 -15.35 -45.01 19.54
N GLN A 520 -15.70 -46.21 20.04
CA GLN A 520 -15.66 -47.45 19.26
C GLN A 520 -16.69 -47.42 18.12
N LEU A 521 -17.85 -46.79 18.31
CA LEU A 521 -18.86 -46.63 17.25
C LEU A 521 -18.38 -45.70 16.13
N ILE A 522 -17.68 -44.61 16.49
CA ILE A 522 -17.03 -43.72 15.52
C ILE A 522 -15.93 -44.48 14.77
N GLY A 523 -15.16 -45.30 15.48
CA GLY A 523 -14.16 -46.20 14.91
C GLY A 523 -14.77 -47.14 13.87
N VAL A 524 -15.85 -47.85 14.22
CA VAL A 524 -16.56 -48.76 13.31
C VAL A 524 -17.12 -48.04 12.08
N LEU A 525 -17.78 -46.88 12.25
CA LEU A 525 -18.30 -46.10 11.12
C LEU A 525 -17.19 -45.64 10.18
N ARG A 526 -16.04 -45.27 10.73
CA ARG A 526 -14.86 -44.89 9.95
C ARG A 526 -14.28 -46.10 9.21
N GLU A 527 -14.13 -47.24 9.89
CA GLU A 527 -13.68 -48.49 9.27
C GLU A 527 -14.56 -48.88 8.08
N VAL A 528 -15.88 -48.92 8.26
CA VAL A 528 -16.83 -49.26 7.19
C VAL A 528 -16.74 -48.27 6.02
N LYS A 529 -16.62 -46.97 6.31
CA LYS A 529 -16.46 -45.94 5.27
C LYS A 529 -15.22 -46.17 4.41
N TYR A 530 -14.07 -46.36 5.05
CA TYR A 530 -12.81 -46.57 4.32
C TYR A 530 -12.80 -47.92 3.60
N MET A 531 -13.34 -48.98 4.21
CA MET A 531 -13.46 -50.28 3.55
C MET A 531 -14.36 -50.27 2.30
N GLN A 532 -15.45 -49.50 2.29
CA GLN A 532 -16.29 -49.33 1.09
C GLN A 532 -15.58 -48.56 -0.05
N GLN A 533 -14.57 -47.75 0.27
CA GLN A 533 -13.84 -46.93 -0.70
C GLN A 533 -12.58 -47.63 -1.25
N THR A 534 -12.03 -48.62 -0.55
CA THR A 534 -10.85 -49.39 -0.99
C THR A 534 -11.22 -50.42 -2.06
N LYS A 535 -10.28 -50.76 -2.97
CA LYS A 535 -10.45 -51.80 -4.00
C LYS A 535 -10.90 -53.16 -3.41
N ALA A 536 -10.46 -53.49 -2.20
CA ALA A 536 -10.87 -54.67 -1.44
C ALA A 536 -12.35 -54.66 -0.97
N GLY A 537 -13.02 -53.50 -0.94
CA GLY A 537 -14.43 -53.37 -0.54
C GLY A 537 -15.43 -54.09 -1.46
N ASN A 538 -15.06 -54.34 -2.72
CA ASN A 538 -15.89 -55.10 -3.66
C ASN A 538 -15.79 -56.63 -3.49
N THR A 539 -14.85 -57.12 -2.66
CA THR A 539 -14.62 -58.56 -2.44
C THR A 539 -14.81 -58.99 -0.98
N ALA A 540 -14.76 -58.08 -0.02
CA ALA A 540 -14.99 -58.34 1.39
C ALA A 540 -16.48 -58.24 1.77
N ASN A 541 -17.09 -59.35 2.22
CA ASN A 541 -18.42 -59.37 2.83
C ASN A 541 -18.40 -58.68 4.20
N ILE A 542 -18.60 -57.37 4.23
CA ILE A 542 -18.77 -56.59 5.47
C ILE A 542 -20.03 -57.10 6.21
N PRO A 543 -19.99 -57.27 7.55
CA PRO A 543 -21.18 -57.63 8.33
C PRO A 543 -22.40 -56.73 8.08
N GLU A 544 -23.60 -57.31 8.01
CA GLU A 544 -24.84 -56.56 7.74
C GLU A 544 -25.14 -55.51 8.82
N GLU A 545 -24.82 -55.79 10.07
CA GLU A 545 -25.06 -54.90 11.21
C GLU A 545 -24.24 -53.60 11.10
N ALA A 546 -22.97 -53.72 10.70
CA ALA A 546 -22.08 -52.58 10.49
C ALA A 546 -22.50 -51.74 9.27
N THR A 547 -23.02 -52.40 8.24
CA THR A 547 -23.53 -51.75 7.02
C THR A 547 -24.82 -50.98 7.29
N LYS A 548 -25.76 -51.56 8.05
CA LYS A 548 -27.00 -50.88 8.48
C LYS A 548 -26.70 -49.66 9.35
N MET A 549 -25.74 -49.77 10.27
CA MET A 549 -25.28 -48.64 11.08
C MET A 549 -24.70 -47.50 10.22
N TYR A 550 -23.91 -47.84 9.19
CA TYR A 550 -23.33 -46.85 8.29
C TYR A 550 -24.37 -46.16 7.39
N GLN A 551 -25.43 -46.85 6.97
CA GLN A 551 -26.54 -46.23 6.23
C GLN A 551 -27.25 -45.14 7.04
N GLU A 552 -27.26 -45.26 8.37
CA GLU A 552 -27.83 -44.27 9.28
C GLU A 552 -26.80 -43.27 9.83
N ASN A 553 -25.55 -43.30 9.34
CA ASN A 553 -24.45 -42.46 9.80
C ASN A 553 -24.76 -40.95 9.75
N GLU A 554 -25.39 -40.47 8.67
CA GLU A 554 -25.76 -39.06 8.56
C GLU A 554 -26.72 -38.61 9.66
N LYS A 555 -27.64 -39.51 10.08
CA LYS A 555 -28.55 -39.24 11.20
C LYS A 555 -27.76 -39.15 12.51
N PHE A 556 -26.86 -40.12 12.78
CA PHE A 556 -26.04 -40.12 13.99
C PHE A 556 -25.09 -38.92 14.07
N VAL A 557 -24.42 -38.55 12.98
CA VAL A 557 -23.55 -37.36 12.92
C VAL A 557 -24.37 -36.10 13.20
N ASN A 558 -25.55 -35.97 12.61
CA ASN A 558 -26.44 -34.84 12.91
C ASN A 558 -26.88 -34.84 14.37
N TYR A 559 -27.23 -35.99 14.96
CA TYR A 559 -27.65 -36.08 16.36
C TYR A 559 -26.50 -35.70 17.30
N VAL A 560 -25.32 -36.30 17.13
CA VAL A 560 -24.13 -36.02 17.94
C VAL A 560 -23.71 -34.57 17.81
N THR A 561 -23.65 -34.00 16.60
CA THR A 561 -23.22 -32.61 16.40
C THR A 561 -24.16 -31.62 17.09
N ASN A 562 -25.47 -31.85 17.00
CA ASN A 562 -26.46 -30.99 17.64
C ASN A 562 -26.45 -31.16 19.17
N LEU A 563 -26.28 -32.38 19.68
CA LEU A 563 -26.14 -32.64 21.12
C LEU A 563 -24.83 -32.07 21.69
N ASP A 564 -23.71 -32.18 20.98
CA ASP A 564 -22.42 -31.58 21.35
C ASP A 564 -22.50 -30.06 21.38
N TYR A 565 -23.20 -29.45 20.43
CA TYR A 565 -23.44 -28.01 20.45
C TYR A 565 -24.29 -27.62 21.66
N THR A 566 -25.40 -28.32 21.90
CA THR A 566 -26.28 -28.06 23.06
C THR A 566 -25.54 -28.24 24.38
N THR A 567 -24.75 -29.31 24.55
CA THR A 567 -23.96 -29.55 25.77
C THR A 567 -22.90 -28.48 25.95
N LYS A 568 -22.17 -28.08 24.90
CA LYS A 568 -21.21 -26.98 24.96
C LYS A 568 -21.86 -25.65 25.33
N SER A 569 -22.97 -25.27 24.71
CA SER A 569 -23.68 -24.03 25.02
C SER A 569 -24.21 -24.05 26.46
N TYR A 570 -24.78 -25.15 26.92
CA TYR A 570 -25.25 -25.30 28.29
C TYR A 570 -24.09 -25.22 29.31
N ASN A 571 -22.99 -25.93 29.05
CA ASN A 571 -21.79 -25.88 29.90
C ASN A 571 -21.18 -24.46 29.94
N LYS A 572 -21.19 -23.74 28.80
CA LYS A 572 -20.75 -22.33 28.73
C LYS A 572 -21.63 -21.43 29.58
N VAL A 573 -22.95 -21.58 29.52
CA VAL A 573 -23.89 -20.82 30.38
C VAL A 573 -23.57 -21.08 31.85
N ARG A 574 -23.41 -22.34 32.27
CA ARG A 574 -23.10 -22.67 33.68
C ARG A 574 -21.74 -22.17 34.15
N MET A 575 -20.72 -22.21 33.32
CA MET A 575 -19.36 -21.77 33.70
C MET A 575 -19.22 -20.25 33.72
N THR A 576 -20.04 -19.52 32.96
CA THR A 576 -19.90 -18.07 32.82
C THR A 576 -20.87 -17.27 33.68
N ILE A 577 -21.96 -17.85 34.17
CA ILE A 577 -23.00 -17.13 34.93
C ILE A 577 -22.40 -16.48 36.18
N LEU A 578 -22.63 -15.18 36.35
CA LEU A 578 -22.20 -14.45 37.54
C LEU A 578 -23.16 -14.77 38.70
N ASP A 579 -22.67 -14.68 39.94
CA ASP A 579 -23.49 -14.94 41.14
C ASP A 579 -24.71 -14.00 41.22
N VAL A 580 -24.62 -12.79 40.65
CA VAL A 580 -25.73 -11.82 40.56
C VAL A 580 -26.72 -12.13 39.44
N GLU A 581 -26.29 -12.84 38.38
CA GLU A 581 -27.15 -13.24 37.25
C GLU A 581 -27.88 -14.56 37.53
N LYS A 582 -27.27 -15.43 38.33
CA LYS A 582 -27.75 -16.78 38.62
C LYS A 582 -29.21 -16.81 39.13
N PRO A 583 -29.62 -16.01 40.14
CA PRO A 583 -31.00 -16.04 40.64
C PRO A 583 -32.04 -15.54 39.61
N LEU A 584 -31.63 -14.72 38.63
CA LEU A 584 -32.51 -14.20 37.58
C LEU A 584 -32.82 -15.26 36.51
N VAL A 585 -31.89 -16.20 36.30
CA VAL A 585 -31.95 -17.21 35.23
C VAL A 585 -32.24 -18.62 35.78
N GLU A 586 -32.19 -18.81 37.10
CA GLU A 586 -32.32 -20.10 37.79
C GLU A 586 -33.55 -20.91 37.37
N LYS A 587 -34.74 -20.28 37.29
CA LYS A 587 -35.97 -20.96 36.85
C LYS A 587 -35.86 -21.54 35.43
N GLN A 588 -35.22 -20.82 34.51
CA GLN A 588 -35.04 -21.28 33.13
C GLN A 588 -33.99 -22.39 33.05
N LEU A 589 -32.94 -22.32 33.87
CA LEU A 589 -31.95 -23.38 34.00
C LEU A 589 -32.57 -24.68 34.55
N GLU A 590 -33.48 -24.60 35.52
CA GLU A 590 -34.19 -25.76 36.05
C GLU A 590 -35.12 -26.43 35.01
N GLU A 591 -35.79 -25.64 34.17
CA GLU A 591 -36.63 -26.17 33.08
C GLU A 591 -35.80 -26.89 32.02
N ILE A 592 -34.65 -26.31 31.66
CA ILE A 592 -33.67 -26.92 30.76
C ILE A 592 -33.10 -28.21 31.40
N ASP A 593 -32.77 -28.18 32.70
CA ASP A 593 -32.24 -29.35 33.42
C ASP A 593 -33.22 -30.51 33.46
N LYS A 594 -34.52 -30.25 33.64
CA LYS A 594 -35.56 -31.29 33.55
C LYS A 594 -35.59 -31.96 32.18
N LYS A 595 -35.41 -31.19 31.10
CA LYS A 595 -35.34 -31.73 29.73
C LYS A 595 -34.07 -32.53 29.49
N LEU A 596 -32.92 -32.06 29.98
CA LEU A 596 -31.64 -32.77 29.85
C LEU A 596 -31.63 -34.08 30.65
N LEU A 597 -32.26 -34.11 31.83
CA LEU A 597 -32.39 -35.32 32.65
C LEU A 597 -33.17 -36.45 31.97
N ARG A 598 -34.11 -36.11 31.06
CA ARG A 598 -34.82 -37.08 30.22
C ARG A 598 -33.87 -37.78 29.23
N ALA A 599 -32.89 -37.06 28.68
CA ALA A 599 -31.85 -37.63 27.81
C ALA A 599 -30.77 -38.44 28.56
N GLU A 600 -30.61 -38.20 29.87
CA GLU A 600 -29.69 -38.96 30.72
C GLU A 600 -30.24 -40.33 31.15
N LYS A 601 -31.57 -40.48 31.27
CA LYS A 601 -32.19 -41.66 31.88
C LYS A 601 -33.10 -42.49 30.97
N GLU A 602 -33.78 -41.87 30.00
CA GLU A 602 -34.88 -42.52 29.26
C GLU A 602 -34.63 -42.67 27.76
N LEU A 603 -33.79 -41.83 27.15
CA LEU A 603 -33.55 -41.83 25.71
C LEU A 603 -32.26 -42.57 25.34
N SER A 604 -32.36 -43.53 24.41
CA SER A 604 -31.23 -44.25 23.81
C SER A 604 -31.07 -43.88 22.33
N TRP A 605 -29.93 -44.22 21.71
CA TRP A 605 -29.66 -43.93 20.29
C TRP A 605 -30.59 -44.67 19.30
N SER A 606 -31.37 -45.64 19.77
CA SER A 606 -32.31 -46.46 18.98
C SER A 606 -33.80 -46.05 19.12
N THR A 607 -34.11 -45.06 19.96
CA THR A 607 -35.49 -44.61 20.22
C THR A 607 -36.03 -43.76 19.05
N ALA A 608 -37.32 -43.90 18.70
CA ALA A 608 -37.95 -43.04 17.69
C ALA A 608 -38.10 -41.58 18.20
N GLU A 609 -38.09 -40.60 17.28
CA GLU A 609 -38.33 -39.15 17.54
C GLU A 609 -37.21 -38.36 18.30
N ILE A 610 -35.98 -38.88 18.38
CA ILE A 610 -34.84 -38.20 19.02
C ILE A 610 -34.56 -36.80 18.43
N TRP A 611 -34.74 -36.62 17.12
CA TRP A 611 -34.42 -35.37 16.43
C TRP A 611 -35.26 -34.17 16.88
N GLU A 612 -36.55 -34.37 17.12
CA GLU A 612 -37.46 -33.29 17.54
C GLU A 612 -37.15 -32.82 18.96
N TYR A 613 -36.79 -33.77 19.84
CA TYR A 613 -36.27 -33.47 21.17
C TYR A 613 -34.96 -32.67 21.12
N ILE A 614 -33.99 -33.10 20.30
CA ILE A 614 -32.70 -32.40 20.15
C ILE A 614 -32.91 -30.98 19.66
N LYS A 615 -33.78 -30.78 18.65
CA LYS A 615 -34.05 -29.47 18.07
C LYS A 615 -34.67 -28.51 19.08
N THR A 616 -35.64 -29.00 19.86
CA THR A 616 -36.33 -28.19 20.89
C THR A 616 -35.38 -27.82 22.02
N THR A 617 -34.65 -28.79 22.56
CA THR A 617 -33.70 -28.58 23.65
C THR A 617 -32.55 -27.65 23.22
N ARG A 618 -32.06 -27.80 21.97
CA ARG A 618 -31.04 -26.91 21.40
C ARG A 618 -31.51 -25.47 21.31
N ALA A 619 -32.72 -25.24 20.82
CA ALA A 619 -33.26 -23.90 20.64
C ALA A 619 -33.37 -23.15 21.97
N GLU A 620 -33.82 -23.83 23.04
CA GLU A 620 -33.96 -23.25 24.36
C GLU A 620 -32.62 -22.93 25.04
N VAL A 621 -31.66 -23.85 24.95
CA VAL A 621 -30.29 -23.62 25.48
C VAL A 621 -29.60 -22.48 24.74
N HIS A 622 -29.75 -22.42 23.40
CA HIS A 622 -29.12 -21.38 22.59
C HIS A 622 -29.77 -20.01 22.79
N ASP A 623 -31.11 -19.93 22.93
CA ASP A 623 -31.80 -18.70 23.31
C ASP A 623 -31.25 -18.14 24.62
N LEU A 624 -31.09 -19.01 25.64
CA LEU A 624 -30.56 -18.58 26.92
C LEU A 624 -29.10 -18.12 26.83
N GLU A 625 -28.26 -18.85 26.11
CA GLU A 625 -26.85 -18.50 25.91
C GLU A 625 -26.69 -17.14 25.20
N ASN A 626 -27.46 -16.89 24.13
CA ASN A 626 -27.42 -15.63 23.40
C ASN A 626 -27.87 -14.46 24.28
N ARG A 627 -28.95 -14.61 25.04
CA ARG A 627 -29.44 -13.55 25.94
C ARG A 627 -28.42 -13.22 27.02
N LEU A 628 -27.81 -14.23 27.65
CA LEU A 628 -26.78 -14.03 28.67
C LEU A 628 -25.50 -13.40 28.09
N HIS A 629 -25.12 -13.82 26.87
CA HIS A 629 -23.97 -13.23 26.18
C HIS A 629 -24.18 -11.75 25.85
N ASN A 630 -25.36 -11.39 25.32
CA ASN A 630 -25.70 -10.00 25.01
C ASN A 630 -25.78 -9.15 26.28
N ALA A 631 -26.35 -9.69 27.37
CA ALA A 631 -26.41 -8.98 28.65
C ALA A 631 -25.00 -8.62 29.18
N LYS A 632 -24.04 -9.56 29.04
CA LYS A 632 -22.64 -9.33 29.39
C LYS A 632 -21.93 -8.35 28.47
N ALA A 633 -22.19 -8.44 27.16
CA ALA A 633 -21.65 -7.50 26.19
C ALA A 633 -22.09 -6.05 26.50
N ASN A 634 -23.34 -5.88 26.95
CA ASN A 634 -23.87 -4.59 27.39
C ASN A 634 -23.15 -4.09 28.66
N VAL A 635 -22.87 -4.97 29.65
CA VAL A 635 -22.08 -4.61 30.84
C VAL A 635 -20.65 -4.20 30.47
N GLU A 636 -19.99 -4.93 29.56
CA GLU A 636 -18.67 -4.53 29.04
C GLU A 636 -18.73 -3.18 28.31
N GLN A 637 -19.79 -2.92 27.56
CA GLN A 637 -19.99 -1.64 26.89
C GLN A 637 -20.15 -0.49 27.90
N ILE A 638 -20.90 -0.69 29.00
CA ILE A 638 -21.01 0.27 30.10
C ILE A 638 -19.62 0.57 30.68
N GLN A 639 -18.80 -0.46 30.92
CA GLN A 639 -17.44 -0.27 31.40
C GLN A 639 -16.58 0.55 30.42
N ARG A 640 -16.63 0.24 29.11
CA ARG A 640 -15.88 0.99 28.09
C ARG A 640 -16.31 2.45 28.01
N LEU A 641 -17.62 2.72 28.08
CA LEU A 641 -18.16 4.08 28.09
C LEU A 641 -17.59 4.88 29.27
N MET A 642 -17.58 4.30 30.47
CA MET A 642 -17.00 4.94 31.66
C MET A 642 -15.47 5.12 31.57
N SER A 643 -14.76 4.29 30.81
CA SER A 643 -13.31 4.41 30.63
C SER A 643 -12.87 5.54 29.70
N THR A 644 -13.74 6.07 28.83
CA THR A 644 -13.43 7.15 27.86
C THR A 644 -12.78 8.39 28.50
N TRP A 645 -13.07 8.60 29.77
CA TRP A 645 -12.81 9.84 30.49
C TRP A 645 -11.79 9.71 31.61
N GLN A 646 -11.31 8.49 31.88
CA GLN A 646 -10.43 8.20 33.01
C GLN A 646 -9.04 8.81 32.84
N ASP A 647 -8.56 8.97 31.60
CA ASP A 647 -7.21 9.43 31.31
C ASP A 647 -7.11 10.91 30.90
N VAL A 648 -8.24 11.60 30.74
CA VAL A 648 -8.29 12.98 30.25
C VAL A 648 -8.79 13.92 31.35
N PRO A 649 -7.92 14.76 31.93
CA PRO A 649 -8.34 15.76 32.92
C PRO A 649 -9.21 16.83 32.26
N LEU A 650 -10.18 17.35 33.01
CA LEU A 650 -11.11 18.41 32.62
C LEU A 650 -10.35 19.72 32.35
N TYR A 651 -9.31 19.98 33.14
CA TYR A 651 -8.47 21.16 33.03
C TYR A 651 -7.10 20.81 32.43
N LYS A 652 -6.58 21.70 31.58
CA LYS A 652 -5.28 21.57 30.93
C LYS A 652 -4.55 22.90 30.88
N ARG A 653 -3.23 22.86 30.75
CA ARG A 653 -2.39 24.05 30.47
C ARG A 653 -2.78 24.64 29.10
N SER A 654 -2.52 25.94 28.90
CA SER A 654 -2.67 26.57 27.59
C SER A 654 -1.71 25.93 26.58
N GLU A 655 -2.17 25.64 25.35
CA GLU A 655 -1.35 25.04 24.27
C GLU A 655 -0.42 26.09 23.58
N GLY A 656 -0.11 27.21 24.26
CA GLY A 656 0.64 28.35 23.70
C GLY A 656 1.82 28.83 24.56
N LYS A 657 2.27 30.07 24.35
CA LYS A 657 3.43 30.69 25.04
C LYS A 657 3.27 30.86 26.56
N SER A 658 2.06 30.67 27.11
CA SER A 658 1.81 30.76 28.55
C SER A 658 1.75 29.37 29.18
N THR A 659 2.57 29.16 30.21
CA THR A 659 2.61 27.91 30.97
C THR A 659 1.43 27.74 31.95
N LEU A 660 0.54 28.74 32.04
CA LEU A 660 -0.55 28.81 33.01
C LEU A 660 -1.74 27.90 32.66
N LEU A 661 -2.61 27.69 33.66
CA LEU A 661 -3.92 27.07 33.50
C LEU A 661 -4.80 27.90 32.56
N TYR A 662 -5.36 27.27 31.54
CA TYR A 662 -6.18 27.95 30.56
C TYR A 662 -7.66 27.94 30.97
N LEU A 663 -8.14 29.09 31.45
CA LEU A 663 -9.49 29.28 31.98
C LEU A 663 -10.44 30.01 31.01
N ASP A 664 -9.96 30.55 29.89
CA ASP A 664 -10.78 31.35 28.96
C ASP A 664 -11.92 30.52 28.32
N ASP A 665 -11.67 29.24 28.00
CA ASP A 665 -12.70 28.32 27.47
C ASP A 665 -13.32 27.40 28.55
N LYS A 666 -13.21 27.76 29.84
CA LYS A 666 -13.71 26.94 30.97
C LYS A 666 -15.16 26.52 30.76
N GLU A 667 -16.04 27.47 30.43
CA GLU A 667 -17.47 27.20 30.26
C GLU A 667 -17.76 26.29 29.06
N GLN A 668 -17.09 26.50 27.91
CA GLN A 668 -17.32 25.70 26.71
C GLN A 668 -16.86 24.25 26.91
N ARG A 669 -15.67 24.05 27.50
CA ARG A 669 -15.13 22.71 27.78
C ARG A 669 -15.98 21.97 28.80
N LEU A 670 -16.39 22.66 29.86
CA LEU A 670 -17.28 22.12 30.89
C LEU A 670 -18.62 21.71 30.29
N ASN A 671 -19.24 22.57 29.47
CA ASN A 671 -20.51 22.26 28.82
C ASN A 671 -20.40 21.08 27.85
N ASN A 672 -19.31 20.97 27.09
CA ASN A 672 -19.09 19.83 26.19
C ASN A 672 -18.93 18.52 26.99
N ARG A 673 -18.09 18.53 28.02
CA ARG A 673 -17.88 17.36 28.88
C ARG A 673 -19.16 16.94 29.58
N TYR A 674 -19.94 17.90 30.10
CA TYR A 674 -21.19 17.58 30.79
C TYR A 674 -22.24 17.01 29.85
N LYS A 675 -22.33 17.51 28.61
CA LYS A 675 -23.21 16.93 27.58
C LYS A 675 -22.80 15.49 27.25
N GLU A 676 -21.50 15.22 27.09
CA GLU A 676 -21.00 13.86 26.83
C GLU A 676 -21.34 12.90 27.98
N VAL A 677 -21.18 13.35 29.23
CA VAL A 677 -21.49 12.56 30.44
C VAL A 677 -22.99 12.30 30.54
N ASP A 678 -23.85 13.30 30.30
CA ASP A 678 -25.32 13.14 30.29
C ASP A 678 -25.80 12.19 29.17
N GLU A 679 -25.29 12.34 27.94
CA GLU A 679 -25.62 11.46 26.82
C GLU A 679 -25.21 10.01 27.08
N THR A 680 -24.06 9.81 27.70
CA THR A 680 -23.59 8.47 28.08
C THR A 680 -24.39 7.91 29.23
N GLY A 681 -24.79 8.73 30.21
CA GLY A 681 -25.74 8.34 31.25
C GLY A 681 -27.02 7.78 30.64
N LYS A 682 -27.62 8.49 29.68
CA LYS A 682 -28.81 8.02 28.94
C LYS A 682 -28.57 6.68 28.25
N LYS A 683 -27.38 6.47 27.64
CA LYS A 683 -27.00 5.20 27.02
C LYS A 683 -26.86 4.08 28.05
N ILE A 684 -26.21 4.33 29.20
CA ILE A 684 -26.05 3.36 30.29
C ILE A 684 -27.42 2.93 30.83
N HIS A 685 -28.32 3.88 31.08
CA HIS A 685 -29.71 3.60 31.47
C HIS A 685 -30.45 2.77 30.41
N GLY A 686 -30.22 3.06 29.11
CA GLY A 686 -30.76 2.27 28.00
C GLY A 686 -30.25 0.82 27.98
N LEU A 687 -28.93 0.63 28.13
CA LEU A 687 -28.29 -0.70 28.18
C LEU A 687 -28.74 -1.51 29.41
N LEU A 688 -28.93 -0.86 30.57
CA LEU A 688 -29.47 -1.51 31.76
C LEU A 688 -30.92 -1.97 31.54
N LYS A 689 -31.74 -1.16 30.87
CA LYS A 689 -33.11 -1.54 30.52
C LYS A 689 -33.13 -2.72 29.55
N GLU A 690 -32.29 -2.71 28.52
CA GLU A 690 -32.13 -3.82 27.58
C GLU A 690 -31.72 -5.11 28.30
N ASN A 691 -30.81 -5.02 29.29
CA ASN A 691 -30.44 -6.16 30.13
C ASN A 691 -31.62 -6.72 30.93
N GLY A 692 -32.52 -5.86 31.42
CA GLY A 692 -33.76 -6.30 32.08
C GLY A 692 -34.68 -7.09 31.15
N GLU A 693 -34.80 -6.66 29.89
CA GLU A 693 -35.56 -7.36 28.85
C GLU A 693 -34.91 -8.69 28.45
N LEU A 694 -33.58 -8.72 28.26
CA LEU A 694 -32.80 -9.92 27.92
C LEU A 694 -32.85 -10.98 29.03
N LEU A 695 -32.80 -10.57 30.29
CA LEU A 695 -32.90 -11.46 31.44
C LEU A 695 -34.36 -11.82 31.80
N LYS A 696 -35.35 -11.27 31.07
CA LYS A 696 -36.80 -11.51 31.26
C LYS A 696 -37.25 -11.25 32.70
N VAL A 697 -36.89 -10.10 33.23
CA VAL A 697 -37.29 -9.70 34.59
C VAL A 697 -38.77 -9.33 34.62
N GLU A 698 -39.60 -10.18 35.23
CA GLU A 698 -41.05 -9.95 35.35
C GLU A 698 -41.38 -8.84 36.37
N ASN A 699 -40.54 -8.67 37.40
CA ASN A 699 -40.70 -7.66 38.43
C ASN A 699 -39.37 -6.98 38.77
N TYR A 700 -39.25 -5.70 38.43
CA TYR A 700 -38.06 -4.87 38.69
C TYR A 700 -37.84 -4.57 40.18
N ASP A 701 -38.80 -4.87 41.07
CA ASP A 701 -38.63 -4.73 42.52
C ASP A 701 -38.02 -5.97 43.20
N ASN A 702 -37.75 -7.05 42.44
CA ASN A 702 -37.15 -8.27 42.97
C ASN A 702 -35.72 -8.01 43.50
N ASP A 703 -35.40 -8.57 44.67
CA ASP A 703 -34.08 -8.45 45.31
C ASP A 703 -32.94 -8.94 44.40
N ALA A 704 -33.19 -9.97 43.57
CA ALA A 704 -32.23 -10.44 42.59
C ALA A 704 -31.89 -9.39 41.50
N TRP A 705 -32.89 -8.62 41.05
CA TRP A 705 -32.66 -7.55 40.09
C TRP A 705 -31.99 -6.35 40.76
N LYS A 706 -32.37 -6.01 41.99
CA LYS A 706 -31.69 -4.96 42.78
C LYS A 706 -30.20 -5.26 42.95
N ASN A 707 -29.84 -6.50 43.29
CA ASN A 707 -28.43 -6.91 43.39
C ASN A 707 -27.68 -6.79 42.05
N TYR A 708 -28.34 -7.08 40.92
CA TYR A 708 -27.76 -6.89 39.59
C TYR A 708 -27.58 -5.41 39.23
N VAL A 709 -28.57 -4.57 39.57
CA VAL A 709 -28.49 -3.11 39.41
C VAL A 709 -27.39 -2.54 40.29
N ASP A 710 -27.25 -3.00 41.53
CA ASP A 710 -26.18 -2.58 42.45
C ASP A 710 -24.80 -2.92 41.91
N TYR A 711 -24.64 -4.09 41.29
CA TYR A 711 -23.40 -4.47 40.62
C TYR A 711 -23.03 -3.48 39.50
N VAL A 712 -23.99 -3.12 38.62
CA VAL A 712 -23.76 -2.16 37.53
C VAL A 712 -23.58 -0.73 38.08
N ASP A 713 -24.33 -0.35 39.11
CA ASP A 713 -24.24 0.95 39.81
C ASP A 713 -22.84 1.14 40.42
N GLN A 714 -22.30 0.10 41.05
CA GLN A 714 -20.93 0.12 41.60
C GLN A 714 -19.87 0.29 40.50
N MET A 715 -20.07 -0.30 39.31
CA MET A 715 -19.16 -0.09 38.17
C MET A 715 -19.16 1.37 37.70
N VAL A 716 -20.33 2.02 37.66
CA VAL A 716 -20.44 3.44 37.30
C VAL A 716 -19.82 4.33 38.39
N LEU A 717 -20.06 4.01 39.66
CA LEU A 717 -19.45 4.71 40.80
C LEU A 717 -17.91 4.65 40.75
N GLU A 718 -17.33 3.47 40.51
CA GLU A 718 -15.88 3.30 40.37
C GLU A 718 -15.36 4.03 39.12
N GLY A 719 -16.14 4.07 38.04
CA GLY A 719 -15.83 4.88 36.86
C GLY A 719 -15.72 6.38 37.18
N PHE A 720 -16.68 6.93 37.93
CA PHE A 720 -16.63 8.34 38.37
C PHE A 720 -15.49 8.61 39.35
N ARG A 721 -15.22 7.69 40.29
CA ARG A 721 -14.08 7.79 41.20
C ARG A 721 -12.77 7.95 40.45
N LYS A 722 -12.55 7.15 39.39
CA LYS A 722 -11.35 7.25 38.54
C LYS A 722 -11.25 8.59 37.79
N ILE A 723 -12.38 9.12 37.30
CA ILE A 723 -12.42 10.42 36.62
C ILE A 723 -12.04 11.55 37.59
N ILE A 724 -12.62 11.59 38.79
CA ILE A 724 -12.30 12.61 39.79
C ILE A 724 -10.84 12.47 40.23
N ASN A 725 -10.39 11.25 40.52
CA ASN A 725 -9.01 10.96 40.88
C ASN A 725 -8.01 11.48 39.83
N CYS A 726 -8.25 11.24 38.54
CA CYS A 726 -7.41 11.76 37.45
C CYS A 726 -7.25 13.29 37.52
N ASN A 727 -8.34 14.02 37.80
CA ASN A 727 -8.30 15.48 37.92
C ASN A 727 -7.57 15.98 39.17
N LEU A 728 -7.77 15.33 40.31
CA LEU A 728 -7.07 15.68 41.55
C LEU A 728 -5.57 15.37 41.47
N VAL A 729 -5.22 14.20 40.93
CA VAL A 729 -3.82 13.81 40.68
C VAL A 729 -3.16 14.77 39.70
N PHE A 730 -3.88 15.25 38.67
CA PHE A 730 -3.37 16.29 37.79
C PHE A 730 -3.00 17.56 38.58
N PHE A 731 -3.90 18.10 39.40
CA PHE A 731 -3.57 19.30 40.20
C PHE A 731 -2.43 19.07 41.19
N LEU A 732 -2.37 17.91 41.85
CA LEU A 732 -1.27 17.58 42.76
C LEU A 732 0.07 17.41 42.03
N ARG A 733 0.07 16.84 40.81
CA ARG A 733 1.28 16.73 39.99
C ARG A 733 1.76 18.09 39.51
N GLU A 734 0.84 18.95 39.06
CA GLU A 734 1.19 20.29 38.56
C GLU A 734 1.57 21.28 39.69
N THR A 735 1.19 21.01 40.94
CA THR A 735 1.60 21.79 42.13
C THR A 735 2.77 21.18 42.90
N ASP A 736 3.35 20.08 42.42
CA ASP A 736 4.53 19.48 43.04
C ASP A 736 5.81 20.17 42.55
N SER A 737 6.51 20.82 43.49
CA SER A 737 7.78 21.53 43.28
C SER A 737 8.94 20.67 42.74
N ALA A 738 8.82 19.33 42.80
CA ALA A 738 9.80 18.39 42.28
C ALA A 738 9.53 17.96 40.82
N GLN A 739 8.25 17.95 40.39
CA GLN A 739 7.85 17.32 39.13
C GLN A 739 7.66 18.31 37.98
N ASN A 740 7.17 19.53 38.25
CA ASN A 740 6.98 20.55 37.22
C ASN A 740 7.53 21.92 37.66
N PRO A 741 8.43 22.54 36.88
CA PRO A 741 9.04 23.81 37.25
C PRO A 741 8.19 25.04 36.91
N ASP A 742 7.12 24.87 36.13
CA ASP A 742 6.38 25.97 35.52
C ASP A 742 5.09 26.33 36.28
N PRO A 743 4.82 27.64 36.49
CA PRO A 743 3.67 28.10 37.24
C PRO A 743 2.34 27.72 36.55
N LEU A 744 1.39 27.26 37.36
CA LEU A 744 0.04 26.86 36.99
C LEU A 744 -0.97 28.01 37.19
N PHE A 745 -0.90 28.72 38.32
CA PHE A 745 -1.79 29.83 38.65
C PHE A 745 -1.05 31.17 38.69
N GLU A 746 -1.78 32.25 38.44
CA GLU A 746 -1.26 33.61 38.49
C GLU A 746 -2.18 34.55 39.28
N SER A 747 -1.60 35.44 40.08
CA SER A 747 -2.29 36.60 40.65
C SER A 747 -1.47 37.88 40.42
N GLN A 748 -2.16 38.96 40.08
CA GLN A 748 -1.54 40.26 39.82
C GLN A 748 -1.54 41.11 41.08
N LEU A 749 -0.37 41.63 41.46
CA LEU A 749 -0.27 42.64 42.50
C LEU A 749 -0.55 44.01 41.88
N GLN A 750 -1.56 44.71 42.40
CA GLN A 750 -2.00 46.02 41.94
C GLN A 750 -1.99 47.03 43.10
N LEU A 751 -1.55 48.26 42.82
CA LEU A 751 -1.63 49.37 43.76
C LEU A 751 -2.91 50.18 43.49
N GLN A 752 -3.90 50.07 44.38
CA GLN A 752 -5.09 50.92 44.40
C GLN A 752 -5.06 51.75 45.68
N ALA A 753 -4.41 52.91 45.63
CA ALA A 753 -4.21 53.75 46.82
C ALA A 753 -5.52 53.95 47.62
N PRO A 754 -5.53 53.68 48.93
CA PRO A 754 -4.38 53.46 49.82
C PRO A 754 -3.85 52.00 49.91
N ASN A 755 -4.50 51.02 49.27
CA ASN A 755 -4.26 49.59 49.51
C ASN A 755 -3.46 48.89 48.38
N MET A 756 -2.71 47.84 48.76
CA MET A 756 -2.08 46.89 47.84
C MET A 756 -2.94 45.64 47.75
N LEU A 757 -3.55 45.40 46.58
CA LEU A 757 -4.51 44.33 46.37
C LEU A 757 -3.96 43.30 45.38
N PHE A 758 -4.28 42.04 45.63
CA PHE A 758 -4.09 40.97 44.67
C PHE A 758 -5.35 40.81 43.82
N ASN A 759 -5.19 40.48 42.54
CA ASN A 759 -6.29 40.10 41.66
C ASN A 759 -5.93 38.80 40.93
N PRO A 760 -6.55 37.65 41.27
CA PRO A 760 -7.58 37.44 42.30
C PRO A 760 -7.10 37.70 43.73
N SER A 761 -8.00 38.00 44.67
CA SER A 761 -7.64 38.38 46.04
C SER A 761 -7.06 37.20 46.84
N MET A 762 -6.21 37.53 47.80
CA MET A 762 -5.57 36.58 48.74
C MET A 762 -6.16 36.67 50.15
N ASP A 763 -7.04 37.65 50.38
CA ASP A 763 -7.64 37.93 51.67
C ASP A 763 -9.01 37.22 51.76
N GLU A 764 -9.22 36.41 52.81
CA GLU A 764 -10.42 35.55 52.97
C GLU A 764 -11.76 36.31 53.06
N ASN A 765 -11.72 37.63 53.31
CA ASN A 765 -12.91 38.47 53.43
C ASN A 765 -13.35 39.11 52.12
N ASP A 766 -12.54 39.01 51.07
CA ASP A 766 -12.81 39.60 49.75
C ASP A 766 -13.48 38.59 48.82
N LYS A 767 -14.32 39.10 47.91
CA LYS A 767 -14.91 38.32 46.83
C LYS A 767 -13.88 38.03 45.74
N ASN A 768 -13.98 36.88 45.08
CA ASN A 768 -13.07 36.42 44.02
C ASN A 768 -11.66 36.14 44.57
N THR A 769 -11.62 35.32 45.63
CA THR A 769 -10.37 34.85 46.25
C THR A 769 -9.75 33.71 45.44
N VAL A 770 -8.43 33.51 45.54
CA VAL A 770 -7.76 32.34 44.95
C VAL A 770 -8.33 31.02 45.50
N SER A 771 -8.69 30.98 46.79
CA SER A 771 -9.35 29.81 47.40
C SER A 771 -10.73 29.56 46.79
N GLU A 772 -11.58 30.58 46.63
CA GLU A 772 -12.90 30.44 45.99
C GLU A 772 -12.77 29.94 44.53
N LEU A 773 -11.82 30.47 43.76
CA LEU A 773 -11.57 30.03 42.39
C LEU A 773 -11.16 28.55 42.33
N ILE A 774 -10.37 28.09 43.29
CA ILE A 774 -9.92 26.70 43.35
C ILE A 774 -11.04 25.78 43.85
N GLU A 775 -11.81 26.19 44.85
CA GLU A 775 -13.01 25.48 45.28
C GLU A 775 -14.01 25.33 44.14
N ASP A 776 -14.26 26.39 43.35
CA ASP A 776 -15.10 26.33 42.16
C ASP A 776 -14.59 25.31 41.12
N LEU A 777 -13.26 25.21 40.93
CA LEU A 777 -12.67 24.21 40.02
C LEU A 777 -12.83 22.79 40.55
N LEU A 778 -12.78 22.59 41.86
CA LEU A 778 -12.98 21.29 42.48
C LEU A 778 -14.46 20.90 42.45
N ASP A 779 -15.37 21.80 42.79
CA ASP A 779 -16.82 21.58 42.79
C ASP A 779 -17.32 21.24 41.39
N THR A 780 -16.77 21.88 40.36
CA THR A 780 -17.05 21.53 38.95
C THR A 780 -16.53 20.15 38.57
N ILE A 781 -15.43 19.66 39.15
CA ILE A 781 -14.99 18.27 38.93
C ILE A 781 -15.97 17.29 39.56
N TYR A 782 -16.35 17.50 40.83
CA TYR A 782 -17.28 16.62 41.56
C TYR A 782 -18.69 16.62 40.97
N LYS A 783 -19.15 17.76 40.44
CA LYS A 783 -20.44 17.90 39.77
C LYS A 783 -20.61 16.96 38.57
N GLN A 784 -19.54 16.42 37.98
CA GLN A 784 -19.67 15.36 36.97
C GLN A 784 -20.45 14.14 37.48
N GLY A 785 -20.32 13.80 38.77
CA GLY A 785 -21.07 12.72 39.42
C GLY A 785 -22.57 13.02 39.60
N SER A 786 -22.99 14.28 39.46
CA SER A 786 -24.39 14.70 39.55
C SER A 786 -25.18 14.52 38.24
N LEU A 787 -24.47 14.39 37.12
CA LEU A 787 -25.07 14.42 35.78
C LEU A 787 -25.78 13.11 35.41
N ILE A 788 -25.37 12.00 36.01
CA ILE A 788 -26.01 10.70 35.79
C ILE A 788 -26.88 10.39 37.01
N PRO A 789 -28.20 10.22 36.82
CA PRO A 789 -29.07 9.71 37.88
C PRO A 789 -28.58 8.33 38.35
N ARG A 790 -28.62 8.11 39.67
CA ARG A 790 -28.24 6.83 40.28
C ARG A 790 -28.99 5.66 39.60
N LEU A 791 -28.29 4.57 39.27
CA LEU A 791 -28.94 3.40 38.65
C LEU A 791 -29.73 2.62 39.71
N ALA A 792 -29.15 2.49 40.90
CA ALA A 792 -29.77 1.88 42.07
C ALA A 792 -30.77 2.84 42.75
N ALA A 793 -31.99 2.91 42.20
CA ALA A 793 -33.06 3.78 42.72
C ALA A 793 -33.42 3.51 44.20
N HIS A 794 -33.13 2.32 44.72
CA HIS A 794 -33.40 1.93 46.12
C HIS A 794 -32.42 2.53 47.15
N ILE A 795 -31.29 3.10 46.72
CA ILE A 795 -30.28 3.71 47.61
C ILE A 795 -30.72 5.10 48.12
N ASN A 796 -31.88 5.63 47.66
CA ASN A 796 -32.42 6.95 48.03
C ASN A 796 -31.43 8.13 47.82
N GLN A 797 -30.45 7.96 46.93
CA GLN A 797 -29.55 9.02 46.48
C GLN A 797 -29.91 9.41 45.06
N ALA A 798 -29.98 10.71 44.78
CA ALA A 798 -30.38 11.19 43.46
C ALA A 798 -29.29 10.94 42.40
N ASN A 799 -28.02 11.02 42.78
CA ASN A 799 -26.87 10.92 41.89
C ASN A 799 -25.63 10.34 42.62
N TYR A 800 -24.48 10.31 41.94
CA TYR A 800 -23.24 9.74 42.48
C TYR A 800 -22.37 10.75 43.24
N GLN A 801 -22.67 12.06 43.18
CA GLN A 801 -21.80 13.10 43.74
C GLN A 801 -21.62 12.94 45.25
N ASP A 802 -22.71 12.81 46.00
CA ASP A 802 -22.65 12.66 47.47
C ASP A 802 -21.79 11.45 47.86
N ALA A 803 -21.92 10.33 47.16
CA ALA A 803 -21.14 9.13 47.43
C ALA A 803 -19.64 9.34 47.16
N LEU A 804 -19.28 10.15 46.17
CA LEU A 804 -17.88 10.45 45.80
C LEU A 804 -17.22 11.43 46.78
N GLU A 805 -17.97 12.41 47.30
CA GLU A 805 -17.44 13.38 48.28
C GLU A 805 -17.11 12.74 49.63
N HIS A 806 -17.81 11.66 50.00
CA HIS A 806 -17.56 10.90 51.23
C HIS A 806 -16.48 9.82 51.05
N MET A 807 -15.93 9.64 49.84
CA MET A 807 -14.82 8.70 49.63
C MET A 807 -13.53 9.26 50.22
N GLN A 808 -12.96 8.52 51.16
CA GLN A 808 -11.80 8.97 51.93
C GLN A 808 -10.57 9.24 51.04
N ASP A 809 -10.32 8.42 50.03
CA ASP A 809 -9.18 8.59 49.13
C ASP A 809 -9.28 9.87 48.28
N LEU A 810 -10.47 10.24 47.80
CA LEU A 810 -10.67 11.48 47.06
C LEU A 810 -10.65 12.71 47.99
N ALA A 811 -11.19 12.56 49.21
CA ALA A 811 -11.17 13.61 50.23
C ALA A 811 -9.73 13.94 50.67
N ASP A 812 -8.88 12.93 50.88
CA ASP A 812 -7.48 13.10 51.24
C ASP A 812 -6.72 13.90 50.14
N LEU A 813 -6.89 13.53 48.87
CA LEU A 813 -6.26 14.24 47.74
C LEU A 813 -6.77 15.69 47.59
N ARG A 814 -8.05 15.93 47.90
CA ARG A 814 -8.64 17.27 47.90
C ARG A 814 -8.01 18.14 48.98
N THR A 815 -7.92 17.63 50.20
CA THR A 815 -7.32 18.34 51.35
C THR A 815 -5.85 18.66 51.07
N ASP A 816 -5.08 17.69 50.56
CA ASP A 816 -3.67 17.89 50.19
C ASP A 816 -3.47 19.05 49.20
N PHE A 817 -4.37 19.17 48.22
CA PHE A 817 -4.31 20.26 47.25
C PHE A 817 -4.68 21.62 47.88
N ILE A 818 -5.73 21.65 48.71
CA ILE A 818 -6.14 22.87 49.43
C ILE A 818 -5.04 23.35 50.39
N ASP A 819 -4.37 22.45 51.11
CA ASP A 819 -3.28 22.81 52.02
C ASP A 819 -2.09 23.45 51.28
N ARG A 820 -1.77 22.97 50.07
CA ARG A 820 -0.76 23.61 49.20
C ARG A 820 -1.18 25.03 48.80
N VAL A 821 -2.46 25.23 48.50
CA VAL A 821 -3.01 26.55 48.14
C VAL A 821 -2.87 27.51 49.32
N HIS A 822 -3.28 27.12 50.52
CA HIS A 822 -3.13 27.94 51.72
C HIS A 822 -1.66 28.28 52.01
N ALA A 823 -0.73 27.33 51.84
CA ALA A 823 0.70 27.57 52.01
C ALA A 823 1.24 28.62 51.03
N VAL A 824 0.77 28.63 49.79
CA VAL A 824 1.17 29.63 48.78
C VAL A 824 0.53 31.00 49.04
N ILE A 825 -0.74 31.04 49.48
CA ILE A 825 -1.41 32.29 49.88
C ILE A 825 -0.62 32.98 51.01
N ALA A 826 -0.17 32.22 52.01
CA ALA A 826 0.66 32.75 53.09
C ALA A 826 1.97 33.37 52.55
N LYS A 827 2.68 32.68 51.66
CA LYS A 827 3.92 33.17 51.03
C LYS A 827 3.68 34.40 50.13
N ALA A 828 2.54 34.47 49.44
CA ALA A 828 2.18 35.63 48.63
C ALA A 828 1.91 36.87 49.51
N ASN A 829 1.26 36.68 50.65
CA ASN A 829 1.04 37.74 51.63
C ASN A 829 2.35 38.22 52.29
N GLU A 830 3.28 37.31 52.58
CA GLU A 830 4.65 37.68 53.01
C GLU A 830 5.37 38.53 51.95
N TYR A 831 5.24 38.17 50.66
CA TYR A 831 5.81 38.94 49.56
C TYR A 831 5.18 40.34 49.44
N ARG A 832 3.86 40.48 49.61
CA ARG A 832 3.16 41.78 49.67
C ARG A 832 3.70 42.66 50.80
N ALA A 833 3.99 42.09 51.96
CA ALA A 833 4.47 42.84 53.13
C ALA A 833 5.82 43.54 52.90
N LEU A 834 6.68 43.04 52.00
CA LEU A 834 7.97 43.65 51.66
C LEU A 834 7.84 45.06 51.07
N PHE A 835 6.70 45.37 50.43
CA PHE A 835 6.46 46.64 49.77
C PHE A 835 5.88 47.72 50.69
N ASN A 836 5.44 47.36 51.91
CA ASN A 836 4.90 48.31 52.90
C ASN A 836 5.89 49.43 53.25
N LYS A 837 7.20 49.20 53.12
CA LYS A 837 8.22 50.24 53.36
C LYS A 837 8.10 51.46 52.44
N TYR A 838 7.45 51.32 51.28
CA TYR A 838 7.21 52.41 50.33
C TYR A 838 5.85 53.09 50.52
N ALA A 839 5.06 52.70 51.53
CA ALA A 839 3.67 53.12 51.67
C ALA A 839 3.47 54.64 51.76
N TYR A 840 4.42 55.35 52.37
CA TYR A 840 4.41 56.81 52.45
C TYR A 840 4.27 57.49 51.07
N LEU A 841 4.77 56.87 49.99
CA LEU A 841 4.68 57.43 48.64
C LEU A 841 3.25 57.57 48.10
N TRP A 842 2.32 56.72 48.54
CA TRP A 842 0.92 56.74 48.08
C TRP A 842 -0.10 57.01 49.19
N VAL A 843 0.31 57.01 50.45
CA VAL A 843 -0.51 57.38 51.61
C VAL A 843 -0.42 58.87 51.90
N ASP A 844 0.75 59.49 51.73
CA ASP A 844 0.96 60.90 52.10
C ASP A 844 0.44 61.88 51.02
N ASP A 845 -0.07 63.04 51.45
CA ASP A 845 -0.52 64.11 50.54
C ASP A 845 0.67 64.91 50.00
N ARG A 846 0.86 64.83 48.68
CA ARG A 846 1.88 65.56 47.91
C ARG A 846 1.85 67.07 48.11
N GLN A 847 0.66 67.66 48.21
CA GLN A 847 0.53 69.12 48.33
C GLN A 847 0.92 69.61 49.72
N GLU A 848 0.52 68.88 50.76
CA GLU A 848 0.87 69.20 52.13
C GLU A 848 2.37 69.00 52.39
N PHE A 849 2.96 67.94 51.81
CA PHE A 849 4.40 67.73 51.85
C PHE A 849 5.18 68.88 51.19
N MET A 850 4.76 69.32 49.99
CA MET A 850 5.39 70.47 49.32
C MET A 850 5.25 71.76 50.13
N ARG A 851 4.07 72.00 50.73
CA ARG A 851 3.83 73.19 51.57
C ARG A 851 4.77 73.22 52.77
N GLN A 852 4.94 72.09 53.45
CA GLN A 852 5.85 71.96 54.59
C GLN A 852 7.31 72.14 54.17
N PHE A 853 7.70 71.54 53.04
CA PHE A 853 9.04 71.69 52.48
C PHE A 853 9.38 73.16 52.12
N LEU A 854 8.45 73.90 51.52
CA LEU A 854 8.66 75.32 51.17
C LEU A 854 8.77 76.24 52.39
N LEU A 855 8.14 75.90 53.50
CA LEU A 855 8.16 76.70 54.73
C LEU A 855 9.38 76.44 55.61
N TYR A 856 9.85 75.19 55.67
CA TYR A 856 10.85 74.75 56.66
C TYR A 856 12.13 74.16 56.07
N GLY A 857 12.15 73.84 54.77
CA GLY A 857 13.33 73.28 54.08
C GLY A 857 13.53 71.77 54.25
N HIS A 858 12.79 71.14 55.17
CA HIS A 858 12.72 69.69 55.38
C HIS A 858 11.36 69.29 55.96
N VAL A 859 11.09 67.99 56.05
CA VAL A 859 9.87 67.46 56.68
C VAL A 859 10.04 67.53 58.20
N LEU A 860 9.11 68.20 58.88
CA LEU A 860 9.12 68.35 60.34
C LEU A 860 9.01 66.97 61.01
N THR A 861 9.99 66.62 61.82
CA THR A 861 9.91 65.42 62.65
C THR A 861 9.00 65.66 63.86
N GLN A 862 8.34 64.60 64.35
CA GLN A 862 7.40 64.71 65.48
C GLN A 862 8.08 65.28 66.74
N GLU A 863 9.39 65.05 66.89
CA GLU A 863 10.24 65.62 67.96
C GLU A 863 10.49 67.14 67.81
N GLU A 864 10.57 67.68 66.58
CA GLU A 864 10.78 69.12 66.32
C GLU A 864 9.49 69.94 66.51
N ILE A 865 8.34 69.32 66.25
CA ILE A 865 7.02 69.91 66.48
C ILE A 865 6.75 70.04 67.98
N GLU A 866 7.16 69.03 68.77
CA GLU A 866 7.03 69.03 70.22
C GLU A 866 8.03 69.98 70.90
N ALA A 867 9.26 70.11 70.39
CA ALA A 867 10.30 70.96 70.97
C ALA A 867 10.07 72.48 70.80
N ASN A 868 9.35 72.92 69.78
CA ASN A 868 9.14 74.35 69.44
C ASN A 868 7.68 74.82 69.61
N ALA A 869 6.89 74.15 70.45
CA ALA A 869 5.46 74.39 70.59
C ALA A 869 5.07 75.82 71.04
N GLU A 870 5.93 76.56 71.74
CA GLU A 870 5.62 77.92 72.24
C GLU A 870 6.09 79.07 71.32
N GLN A 871 7.12 78.89 70.50
CA GLN A 871 7.70 79.96 69.65
C GLN A 871 7.42 79.77 68.16
N GLY A 872 6.89 78.63 67.75
CA GLY A 872 6.74 78.25 66.35
C GLY A 872 8.08 77.89 65.72
N VAL A 873 8.07 76.93 64.79
CA VAL A 873 9.31 76.51 64.11
C VAL A 873 9.81 77.66 63.20
N PRO A 874 11.12 78.00 63.20
CA PRO A 874 11.67 79.04 62.35
C PRO A 874 11.43 78.75 60.87
N GLN A 875 10.85 79.71 60.14
CA GLN A 875 10.67 79.59 58.69
C GLN A 875 12.02 79.74 58.00
N ASN A 876 12.49 78.65 57.41
CA ASN A 876 13.73 78.60 56.65
C ASN A 876 13.39 78.15 55.22
N PRO A 877 13.33 79.09 54.26
CA PRO A 877 13.04 78.73 52.88
C PRO A 877 14.14 77.80 52.33
N PRO A 878 13.77 76.75 51.57
CA PRO A 878 14.70 75.73 51.10
C PRO A 878 15.80 76.29 50.19
N THR A 879 17.01 75.78 50.37
CA THR A 879 18.14 76.05 49.47
C THR A 879 18.07 75.18 48.20
N LEU A 880 18.71 75.62 47.13
CA LEU A 880 18.80 74.86 45.87
C LEU A 880 19.39 73.46 46.07
N GLN A 881 20.31 73.31 47.03
CA GLN A 881 20.92 72.04 47.38
C GLN A 881 19.92 71.07 48.04
N GLN A 882 19.02 71.57 48.91
CA GLN A 882 17.96 70.75 49.51
C GLN A 882 16.91 70.31 48.48
N PHE A 883 16.57 71.16 47.51
CA PHE A 883 15.74 70.75 46.37
C PHE A 883 16.42 69.65 45.55
N LYS A 884 17.72 69.76 45.33
CA LYS A 884 18.51 68.73 44.64
C LYS A 884 18.48 67.40 45.39
N GLU A 885 18.74 67.41 46.69
CA GLU A 885 18.73 66.22 47.54
C GLU A 885 17.35 65.51 47.53
N GLN A 886 16.25 66.27 47.63
CA GLN A 886 14.91 65.68 47.55
C GLN A 886 14.62 65.07 46.17
N VAL A 887 14.97 65.76 45.08
CA VAL A 887 14.81 65.20 43.73
C VAL A 887 15.66 63.93 43.57
N ASP A 888 16.91 63.95 44.02
CA ASP A 888 17.82 62.80 43.96
C ASP A 888 17.31 61.60 44.78
N THR A 889 16.67 61.82 45.95
CA THR A 889 16.06 60.71 46.72
C THR A 889 14.92 60.02 45.97
N TYR A 890 14.01 60.76 45.33
CA TYR A 890 12.91 60.16 44.56
C TYR A 890 13.38 59.55 43.23
N GLU A 891 14.42 60.10 42.58
CA GLU A 891 15.06 59.46 41.43
C GLU A 891 15.80 58.17 41.84
N SER A 892 16.45 58.14 43.01
CA SER A 892 17.07 56.94 43.56
C SER A 892 16.02 55.86 43.87
N ILE A 893 14.88 56.23 44.46
CA ILE A 893 13.75 55.32 44.67
C ILE A 893 13.22 54.82 43.32
N TYR A 894 13.12 55.67 42.30
CA TYR A 894 12.72 55.26 40.95
C TYR A 894 13.69 54.22 40.37
N GLU A 895 15.00 54.40 40.55
CA GLU A 895 16.01 53.41 40.14
C GLU A 895 15.90 52.09 40.94
N GLU A 896 15.67 52.16 42.25
CA GLU A 896 15.46 50.97 43.10
C GLU A 896 14.23 50.17 42.64
N VAL A 897 13.09 50.85 42.44
CA VAL A 897 11.84 50.23 42.00
C VAL A 897 11.96 49.69 40.57
N SER A 898 12.75 50.34 39.70
CA SER A 898 13.00 49.86 38.34
C SER A 898 13.74 48.50 38.32
N LYS A 899 14.58 48.26 39.33
CA LYS A 899 15.31 46.99 39.53
C LYS A 899 14.44 45.87 40.13
N PHE A 900 13.21 46.13 40.57
CA PHE A 900 12.33 45.07 41.08
C PHE A 900 12.04 44.02 40.01
N GLU A 901 11.95 42.76 40.43
CA GLU A 901 11.55 41.65 39.56
C GLU A 901 10.12 41.89 39.04
N ASP A 902 9.92 41.72 37.74
CA ASP A 902 8.61 41.89 37.10
C ASP A 902 7.62 40.80 37.53
N THR A 903 8.12 39.59 37.79
CA THR A 903 7.32 38.44 38.22
C THR A 903 8.07 37.63 39.28
N LYS A 904 7.37 37.20 40.34
CA LYS A 904 7.90 36.29 41.36
C LYS A 904 7.20 34.93 41.29
N ILE A 905 7.96 33.84 41.32
CA ILE A 905 7.40 32.48 41.37
C ILE A 905 7.52 31.95 42.81
N LEU A 906 6.39 31.57 43.39
CA LEU A 906 6.24 30.98 44.72
C LEU A 906 6.04 29.47 44.57
N ASP A 907 6.81 28.68 45.33
CA ASP A 907 6.79 27.20 45.31
C ASP A 907 6.84 26.55 43.92
N LYS A 908 7.38 27.29 42.93
CA LYS A 908 7.48 26.95 41.50
C LYS A 908 6.16 26.86 40.72
N TRP A 909 5.03 26.68 41.39
CA TRP A 909 3.73 26.51 40.71
C TRP A 909 2.81 27.76 40.75
N PHE A 910 3.13 28.80 41.52
CA PHE A 910 2.30 30.01 41.61
C PHE A 910 3.07 31.27 41.20
N ARG A 911 2.56 32.04 40.24
CA ARG A 911 3.19 33.27 39.75
C ARG A 911 2.50 34.51 40.30
N VAL A 912 3.26 35.41 40.92
CA VAL A 912 2.82 36.76 41.25
C VAL A 912 3.34 37.73 40.21
N ASP A 913 2.45 38.39 39.48
CA ASP A 913 2.81 39.44 38.53
C ASP A 913 2.82 40.80 39.23
N SER A 914 4.02 41.35 39.45
CA SER A 914 4.23 42.65 40.07
C SER A 914 4.38 43.79 39.05
N ARG A 915 4.27 43.54 37.74
CA ARG A 915 4.39 44.60 36.71
C ARG A 915 3.38 45.74 36.91
N PRO A 916 2.08 45.50 37.16
CA PRO A 916 1.12 46.58 37.37
C PRO A 916 1.46 47.42 38.60
N PHE A 917 1.82 46.77 39.71
CA PHE A 917 2.29 47.43 40.93
C PHE A 917 3.56 48.26 40.70
N LYS A 918 4.58 47.66 40.06
CA LYS A 918 5.86 48.31 39.74
C LYS A 918 5.63 49.55 38.86
N GLN A 919 4.81 49.44 37.81
CA GLN A 919 4.46 50.57 36.96
C GLN A 919 3.74 51.68 37.73
N ALA A 920 2.79 51.33 38.59
CA ALA A 920 2.09 52.29 39.44
C ALA A 920 3.07 53.01 40.41
N LEU A 921 3.97 52.27 41.05
CA LEU A 921 4.95 52.81 41.99
C LEU A 921 5.99 53.71 41.28
N LEU A 922 6.49 53.30 40.11
CA LEU A 922 7.37 54.12 39.26
C LEU A 922 6.69 55.43 38.86
N ASN A 923 5.41 55.38 38.49
CA ASN A 923 4.64 56.57 38.15
C ASN A 923 4.44 57.49 39.36
N ILE A 924 4.25 56.95 40.56
CA ILE A 924 4.12 57.74 41.79
C ILE A 924 5.45 58.40 42.16
N ALA A 925 6.56 57.66 42.16
CA ALA A 925 7.90 58.22 42.41
C ALA A 925 8.25 59.33 41.41
N LYS A 926 7.92 59.13 40.12
CA LYS A 926 8.12 60.15 39.08
C LYS A 926 7.24 61.37 39.28
N LYS A 927 6.00 61.21 39.77
CA LYS A 927 5.11 62.33 40.12
C LYS A 927 5.68 63.15 41.29
N TRP A 928 6.28 62.51 42.30
CA TRP A 928 6.96 63.18 43.41
C TRP A 928 8.18 63.98 42.92
N SER A 929 9.07 63.37 42.13
CA SER A 929 10.20 64.07 41.51
C SER A 929 9.75 65.24 40.61
N PHE A 930 8.73 65.02 39.77
CA PHE A 930 8.21 66.05 38.86
C PHE A 930 7.61 67.25 39.62
N MET A 931 6.96 67.04 40.76
CA MET A 931 6.39 68.12 41.56
C MET A 931 7.46 69.15 41.98
N PHE A 932 8.63 68.69 42.45
CA PHE A 932 9.75 69.58 42.79
C PHE A 932 10.35 70.27 41.57
N LYS A 933 10.52 69.52 40.47
CA LYS A 933 11.04 70.08 39.21
C LYS A 933 10.09 71.13 38.61
N GLN A 934 8.78 70.89 38.65
CA GLN A 934 7.75 71.80 38.16
C GLN A 934 7.73 73.09 38.98
N HIS A 935 7.80 73.01 40.31
CA HIS A 935 7.88 74.21 41.16
C HIS A 935 9.10 75.08 40.80
N LEU A 936 10.27 74.47 40.58
CA LEU A 936 11.47 75.20 40.15
C LEU A 936 11.30 75.82 38.75
N MET A 937 10.61 75.14 37.83
CA MET A 937 10.32 75.65 36.48
C MET A 937 9.36 76.84 36.49
N ASP A 938 8.28 76.74 37.28
CA ASP A 938 7.28 77.79 37.43
C ASP A 938 7.92 79.03 38.10
N ASP A 939 8.76 78.83 39.13
CA ASP A 939 9.50 79.90 39.79
C ASP A 939 10.44 80.64 38.83
N VAL A 940 11.20 79.92 37.98
CA VAL A 940 12.05 80.52 36.94
C VAL A 940 11.25 81.29 35.90
N THR A 941 10.13 80.71 35.44
CA THR A 941 9.31 81.29 34.36
C THR A 941 8.61 82.57 34.83
N ASN A 942 7.99 82.54 36.02
CA ASN A 942 7.31 83.70 36.60
C ASN A 942 8.30 84.83 36.89
N SER A 943 9.44 84.50 37.47
CA SER A 943 10.56 85.42 37.74
C SER A 943 11.04 86.16 36.49
N LEU A 944 11.24 85.45 35.37
CA LEU A 944 11.67 86.05 34.09
C LEU A 944 10.56 86.86 33.42
N GLN A 945 9.30 86.44 33.56
CA GLN A 945 8.14 87.14 33.02
C GLN A 945 7.93 88.49 33.72
N GLU A 946 8.02 88.55 35.04
CA GLU A 946 7.93 89.79 35.82
C GLU A 946 8.99 90.82 35.39
N LEU A 947 10.23 90.37 35.15
CA LEU A 947 11.29 91.25 34.66
C LEU A 947 11.05 91.73 33.23
N ALA A 948 10.57 90.84 32.35
CA ALA A 948 10.26 91.19 30.96
C ALA A 948 9.14 92.24 30.86
N ASP A 949 8.11 92.13 31.68
CA ASP A 949 7.00 93.08 31.73
C ASP A 949 7.43 94.42 32.34
N PHE A 950 8.31 94.39 33.36
CA PHE A 950 8.93 95.59 33.91
C PHE A 950 9.74 96.37 32.85
N ILE A 951 10.60 95.68 32.09
CA ILE A 951 11.41 96.30 31.02
C ILE A 951 10.52 96.97 29.97
N LYS A 952 9.50 96.27 29.47
CA LYS A 952 8.60 96.79 28.43
C LYS A 952 7.87 98.06 28.86
N LEU A 953 7.40 98.11 30.12
CA LEU A 953 6.67 99.26 30.65
C LEU A 953 7.57 100.50 30.73
N HIS A 954 8.79 100.33 31.24
CA HIS A 954 9.71 101.46 31.46
C HIS A 954 10.44 101.92 30.17
N ASP A 955 10.77 101.02 29.23
CA ASP A 955 11.32 101.41 27.92
C ASP A 955 10.33 102.24 27.07
N LYS A 956 9.03 101.93 27.13
CA LYS A 956 7.99 102.73 26.47
C LYS A 956 7.91 104.14 27.05
N GLY A 957 7.98 104.27 28.36
CA GLY A 957 7.92 105.56 29.05
C GLY A 957 9.14 106.45 28.77
N LEU A 958 10.33 105.86 28.59
CA LEU A 958 11.58 106.59 28.37
C LEU A 958 11.80 107.06 26.91
N ASN A 959 11.14 106.46 25.92
CA ASN A 959 11.29 106.83 24.50
C ASN A 959 10.45 108.03 24.05
N VAL A 960 9.66 108.65 24.93
CA VAL A 960 8.84 109.82 24.60
C VAL A 960 9.74 111.05 24.44
N THR A 961 9.87 111.57 23.22
CA THR A 961 10.74 112.73 22.91
C THR A 961 10.11 114.04 23.36
N VAL A 962 10.83 114.79 24.19
CA VAL A 962 10.36 116.06 24.76
C VAL A 962 10.89 117.23 23.92
N ASN A 963 9.98 118.07 23.40
CA ASN A 963 10.31 119.32 22.70
C ASN A 963 10.29 120.53 23.66
N GLU A 964 11.00 121.60 23.30
CA GLU A 964 11.10 122.81 24.13
C GLU A 964 9.72 123.40 24.47
N GLY A 965 9.41 123.46 25.78
CA GLY A 965 8.22 124.10 26.34
C GLY A 965 7.16 123.16 26.94
N ASP A 966 7.31 121.84 26.81
CA ASP A 966 6.29 120.88 27.26
C ASP A 966 6.63 120.24 28.62
N TYR A 967 6.07 120.83 29.69
CA TYR A 967 6.41 120.50 31.08
C TYR A 967 5.89 119.11 31.53
N ASP A 968 4.68 118.72 31.16
CA ASP A 968 4.08 117.47 31.65
C ASP A 968 4.78 116.23 31.06
N SER A 969 5.21 116.32 29.80
CA SER A 969 6.01 115.30 29.12
C SER A 969 7.36 115.08 29.80
N LEU A 970 7.99 116.16 30.29
CA LEU A 970 9.26 116.12 31.03
C LEU A 970 9.11 115.43 32.39
N VAL A 971 8.01 115.68 33.11
CA VAL A 971 7.71 115.07 34.41
C VAL A 971 7.49 113.56 34.29
N GLY A 972 6.76 113.12 33.26
CA GLY A 972 6.53 111.69 33.00
C GLY A 972 7.82 110.91 32.78
N VAL A 973 8.73 111.44 31.95
CA VAL A 973 10.03 110.81 31.66
C VAL A 973 10.93 110.74 32.91
N MET A 974 10.92 111.76 33.76
CA MET A 974 11.69 111.77 35.02
C MET A 974 11.20 110.74 36.04
N SER A 975 9.89 110.47 36.11
CA SER A 975 9.32 109.43 36.99
C SER A 975 9.77 108.02 36.58
N HIS A 976 9.78 107.72 35.29
CA HIS A 976 10.27 106.43 34.77
C HIS A 976 11.77 106.24 35.01
N LEU A 977 12.58 107.31 34.93
CA LEU A 977 14.01 107.27 35.30
C LEU A 977 14.22 106.95 36.80
N GLY A 978 13.31 107.40 37.68
CA GLY A 978 13.34 107.11 39.11
C GLY A 978 13.09 105.64 39.43
N ALA A 979 12.06 105.03 38.84
CA ALA A 979 11.69 103.63 39.07
C ALA A 979 12.76 102.63 38.62
N VAL A 980 13.43 102.90 37.49
CA VAL A 980 14.55 102.07 36.99
C VAL A 980 15.72 102.07 37.98
N ARG A 981 15.98 103.17 38.69
CA ARG A 981 17.06 103.27 39.69
C ARG A 981 16.77 102.44 40.95
N GLU A 982 15.52 102.41 41.42
CA GLU A 982 15.16 101.74 42.68
C GLU A 982 15.19 100.21 42.57
N LYS A 983 14.72 99.66 41.45
CA LYS A 983 14.64 98.20 41.23
C LYS A 983 15.95 97.58 40.70
N GLN A 984 16.94 98.40 40.40
CA GLN A 984 18.22 97.96 39.83
C GLN A 984 19.01 96.92 40.65
N PRO A 985 19.23 97.07 41.96
CA PRO A 985 20.07 96.13 42.70
C PRO A 985 19.46 94.72 42.83
N MET A 986 18.12 94.60 42.84
CA MET A 986 17.44 93.30 42.91
C MET A 986 17.56 92.53 41.59
N PHE A 987 17.27 93.17 40.47
CA PHE A 987 17.31 92.52 39.16
C PHE A 987 18.74 92.22 38.69
N ASP A 988 19.75 92.99 39.12
CA ASP A 988 21.15 92.72 38.77
C ASP A 988 21.70 91.43 39.44
N VAL A 989 21.14 90.99 40.59
CA VAL A 989 21.58 89.77 41.32
C VAL A 989 20.74 88.53 40.97
N MET A 990 19.53 88.73 40.44
CA MET A 990 18.53 87.67 40.21
C MET A 990 18.91 86.65 39.12
N PHE A 991 19.74 87.02 38.14
CA PHE A 991 20.03 86.16 36.98
C PHE A 991 20.90 84.94 37.32
N GLU A 992 21.84 85.06 38.26
CA GLU A 992 22.78 83.99 38.58
C GLU A 992 22.10 82.79 39.29
N PRO A 993 21.25 82.99 40.33
CA PRO A 993 20.47 81.89 40.92
C PRO A 993 19.49 81.23 39.96
N LEU A 994 18.88 82.00 39.04
CA LEU A 994 17.97 81.47 38.02
C LEU A 994 18.72 80.61 36.99
N LYS A 995 19.95 81.00 36.63
CA LYS A 995 20.83 80.21 35.76
C LYS A 995 21.24 78.90 36.43
N GLN A 996 21.58 78.92 37.72
CA GLN A 996 21.87 77.70 38.49
C GLN A 996 20.66 76.76 38.60
N LYS A 997 19.45 77.30 38.80
CA LYS A 997 18.20 76.53 38.74
C LYS A 997 17.98 75.89 37.36
N LEU A 998 18.22 76.62 36.27
CA LEU A 998 18.10 76.09 34.90
C LEU A 998 19.15 75.02 34.56
N GLU A 999 20.40 75.19 34.99
CA GLU A 999 21.44 74.18 34.82
C GLU A 999 21.10 72.90 35.58
N LEU A 1000 20.53 73.02 36.78
CA LEU A 1000 20.04 71.88 37.56
C LEU A 1000 18.89 71.17 36.82
N LEU A 1001 17.88 71.90 36.34
CA LEU A 1001 16.76 71.32 35.57
C LEU A 1001 17.24 70.64 34.27
N LYS A 1002 18.27 71.21 33.61
CA LYS A 1002 18.92 70.62 32.44
C LYS A 1002 19.66 69.32 32.77
N SER A 1003 20.33 69.25 33.92
CA SER A 1003 21.00 68.02 34.37
C SER A 1003 20.02 66.86 34.60
N TYR A 1004 18.76 67.16 34.93
CA TYR A 1004 17.68 66.17 35.06
C TYR A 1004 16.89 65.91 33.77
N GLY A 1005 17.34 66.43 32.62
CA GLY A 1005 16.77 66.13 31.31
C GLY A 1005 15.37 66.72 31.05
N GLN A 1006 14.97 67.78 31.76
CA GLN A 1006 13.70 68.46 31.47
C GLN A 1006 13.81 69.37 30.24
N GLU A 1007 12.90 69.19 29.28
CA GLU A 1007 12.74 70.09 28.13
C GLU A 1007 12.13 71.41 28.61
N ILE A 1008 12.91 72.46 28.53
CA ILE A 1008 12.49 73.82 28.85
C ILE A 1008 12.25 74.53 27.52
N ASN A 1009 11.13 75.23 27.39
CA ASN A 1009 10.79 75.99 26.18
C ASN A 1009 11.97 76.89 25.74
N ASP A 1010 12.29 76.87 24.45
CA ASP A 1010 13.34 77.71 23.85
C ASP A 1010 13.14 79.20 24.17
N ASP A 1011 11.87 79.62 24.29
CA ASP A 1011 11.47 80.97 24.73
C ASP A 1011 12.08 81.37 26.09
N VAL A 1012 12.22 80.44 27.04
CA VAL A 1012 12.78 80.74 28.38
C VAL A 1012 14.29 80.90 28.31
N TYR A 1013 14.98 80.10 27.48
CA TYR A 1013 16.41 80.27 27.21
C TYR A 1013 16.71 81.55 26.43
N GLU A 1014 15.91 81.85 25.40
CA GLU A 1014 16.02 83.08 24.63
C GLU A 1014 15.74 84.29 25.52
N ARG A 1015 14.75 84.24 26.41
CA ARG A 1015 14.49 85.29 27.40
C ARG A 1015 15.61 85.42 28.42
N LEU A 1016 16.17 84.33 28.96
CA LEU A 1016 17.28 84.42 29.92
C LEU A 1016 18.54 85.03 29.29
N ASN A 1017 18.80 84.78 28.00
CA ASN A 1017 19.95 85.37 27.30
C ASN A 1017 19.67 86.81 26.82
N ALA A 1018 18.45 87.10 26.35
CA ALA A 1018 18.09 88.40 25.79
C ALA A 1018 17.67 89.44 26.84
N LEU A 1019 17.08 89.03 27.97
CA LEU A 1019 16.62 89.97 29.02
C LEU A 1019 17.78 90.68 29.75
N PRO A 1020 18.95 90.07 30.03
CA PRO A 1020 20.11 90.79 30.53
C PRO A 1020 20.59 91.88 29.57
N GLU A 1021 20.62 91.59 28.27
CA GLU A 1021 20.98 92.58 27.25
C GLU A 1021 19.91 93.67 27.12
N LYS A 1022 18.62 93.31 27.12
CA LYS A 1022 17.51 94.27 27.10
C LYS A 1022 17.52 95.15 28.36
N TRP A 1023 17.75 94.58 29.54
CA TRP A 1023 17.90 95.33 30.79
C TRP A 1023 19.12 96.26 30.76
N ALA A 1024 20.25 95.81 30.21
CA ALA A 1024 21.41 96.66 29.99
C ALA A 1024 21.13 97.79 28.99
N ASN A 1025 20.33 97.53 27.95
CA ASN A 1025 19.90 98.54 26.99
C ASN A 1025 18.92 99.54 27.61
N THR A 1026 17.95 99.11 28.43
CA THR A 1026 17.07 99.99 29.21
C THR A 1026 17.90 100.87 30.16
N LYS A 1027 18.93 100.32 30.81
CA LYS A 1027 19.88 101.11 31.63
C LYS A 1027 20.61 102.17 30.79
N LYS A 1028 21.05 101.82 29.57
CA LYS A 1028 21.68 102.78 28.63
C LYS A 1028 20.68 103.82 28.11
N LEU A 1029 19.46 103.42 27.77
CA LEU A 1029 18.39 104.30 27.30
C LEU A 1029 18.03 105.31 28.39
N ALA A 1030 17.84 104.84 29.63
CA ALA A 1030 17.65 105.69 30.80
C ALA A 1030 18.81 106.69 30.97
N LEU A 1031 20.06 106.27 30.83
CA LEU A 1031 21.23 107.17 30.87
C LEU A 1031 21.24 108.19 29.73
N ASN A 1032 20.88 107.79 28.51
CA ASN A 1032 20.91 108.65 27.32
C ASN A 1032 19.77 109.69 27.35
N VAL A 1033 18.56 109.26 27.72
CA VAL A 1033 17.41 110.14 27.95
C VAL A 1033 17.72 111.12 29.08
N LYS A 1034 18.37 110.67 30.15
CA LYS A 1034 18.87 111.57 31.20
C LYS A 1034 19.84 112.64 30.68
N GLN A 1035 20.71 112.31 29.71
CA GLN A 1035 21.61 113.30 29.08
C GLN A 1035 20.87 114.28 28.16
N GLN A 1036 19.90 113.80 27.36
CA GLN A 1036 19.09 114.64 26.47
C GLN A 1036 18.20 115.61 27.24
N VAL A 1037 17.65 115.14 28.37
CA VAL A 1037 16.78 115.92 29.24
C VAL A 1037 17.57 116.87 30.14
N ALA A 1038 18.86 116.64 30.40
CA ALA A 1038 19.70 117.48 31.27
C ALA A 1038 19.71 118.99 30.93
N PRO A 1039 19.86 119.45 29.67
CA PRO A 1039 19.80 120.89 29.36
C PRO A 1039 18.41 121.48 29.62
N LEU A 1040 17.34 120.75 29.30
CA LEU A 1040 15.94 121.15 29.56
C LEU A 1040 15.65 121.20 31.07
N GLN A 1041 16.18 120.23 31.82
CA GLN A 1041 16.13 120.18 33.28
C GLN A 1041 16.87 121.37 33.90
N THR A 1042 18.06 121.72 33.40
CA THR A 1042 18.86 122.84 33.93
C THR A 1042 18.16 124.18 33.71
N ASN A 1043 17.52 124.35 32.54
CA ASN A 1043 16.78 125.56 32.22
C ASN A 1043 15.52 125.70 33.09
N GLU A 1044 14.77 124.63 33.29
CA GLU A 1044 13.61 124.64 34.20
C GLU A 1044 14.01 124.80 35.67
N VAL A 1045 15.12 124.21 36.10
CA VAL A 1045 15.71 124.44 37.44
C VAL A 1045 16.06 125.92 37.64
N ALA A 1046 16.62 126.60 36.63
CA ALA A 1046 16.91 128.02 36.69
C ALA A 1046 15.63 128.88 36.76
N ASN A 1047 14.60 128.53 36.00
CA ASN A 1047 13.28 129.15 36.09
C ASN A 1047 12.64 128.94 37.47
N LEU A 1048 12.73 127.73 38.03
CA LEU A 1048 12.20 127.41 39.36
C LEU A 1048 12.90 128.21 40.46
N ARG A 1049 14.23 128.33 40.41
CA ARG A 1049 15.00 129.13 41.37
C ARG A 1049 14.61 130.61 41.36
N ARG A 1050 14.35 131.20 40.18
CA ARG A 1050 13.82 132.57 40.08
C ARG A 1050 12.43 132.70 40.71
N LYS A 1051 11.53 131.74 40.43
CA LYS A 1051 10.17 131.75 41.01
C LYS A 1051 10.21 131.65 42.54
N VAL A 1052 11.06 130.78 43.09
CA VAL A 1052 11.30 130.63 44.53
C VAL A 1052 11.81 131.92 45.16
N ALA A 1053 12.80 132.59 44.54
CA ALA A 1053 13.34 133.85 45.05
C ALA A 1053 12.32 135.00 45.03
N ASN A 1054 11.51 135.11 43.97
CA ASN A 1054 10.45 136.13 43.89
C ASN A 1054 9.36 135.92 44.95
N PHE A 1055 9.00 134.66 45.23
CA PHE A 1055 8.01 134.35 46.26
C PHE A 1055 8.49 134.71 47.67
N ASP A 1056 9.80 134.56 47.94
CA ASP A 1056 10.40 134.91 49.23
C ASP A 1056 10.27 136.41 49.54
N VAL A 1057 10.47 137.28 48.54
CA VAL A 1057 10.24 138.73 48.68
C VAL A 1057 8.75 139.03 48.92
N ARG A 1058 7.86 138.38 48.15
CA ARG A 1058 6.42 138.60 48.19
C ARG A 1058 5.79 138.24 49.55
N GLN A 1059 6.30 137.21 50.24
CA GLN A 1059 5.79 136.85 51.57
C GLN A 1059 6.07 137.91 52.64
N TYR A 1060 7.19 138.65 52.53
CA TYR A 1060 7.53 139.72 53.48
C TYR A 1060 6.64 140.95 53.28
N GLU A 1061 6.40 141.36 52.03
CA GLU A 1061 5.49 142.48 51.72
C GLU A 1061 4.05 142.20 52.17
N PHE A 1062 3.60 140.95 52.03
CA PHE A 1062 2.27 140.53 52.48
C PHE A 1062 2.12 140.63 54.00
N ARG A 1063 3.16 140.29 54.76
CA ARG A 1063 3.15 140.33 56.23
C ARG A 1063 2.94 141.74 56.78
N GLU A 1064 3.58 142.75 56.18
CA GLU A 1064 3.43 144.16 56.55
C GLU A 1064 1.99 144.67 56.30
N LYS A 1065 1.40 144.34 55.14
CA LYS A 1065 0.00 144.68 54.83
C LYS A 1065 -0.97 144.03 55.81
N PHE A 1066 -0.75 142.75 56.13
CA PHE A 1066 -1.59 142.00 57.05
C PHE A 1066 -1.71 142.65 58.44
N ARG A 1067 -0.64 143.28 58.95
CA ARG A 1067 -0.68 143.95 60.26
C ARG A 1067 -1.46 145.26 60.28
N LYS A 1068 -1.61 145.96 59.15
CA LYS A 1068 -2.28 147.27 59.07
C LYS A 1068 -3.77 147.18 58.79
N ASP A 1069 -4.20 146.27 57.91
CA ASP A 1069 -5.57 146.28 57.37
C ASP A 1069 -6.60 145.49 58.19
N LEU A 1070 -6.14 144.62 59.08
CA LEU A 1070 -7.04 143.72 59.83
C LEU A 1070 -7.66 144.40 61.08
N PRO A 1071 -8.90 144.05 61.44
CA PRO A 1071 -9.66 144.71 62.50
C PRO A 1071 -9.21 144.23 63.88
N PHE A 1072 -8.21 144.91 64.45
CA PHE A 1072 -7.68 144.64 65.79
C PHE A 1072 -8.39 145.45 66.90
N SER A 1073 -9.32 146.35 66.57
CA SER A 1073 -10.00 147.26 67.50
C SER A 1073 -11.49 146.95 67.67
N TYR A 1074 -12.03 147.11 68.88
CA TYR A 1074 -13.35 146.63 69.33
C TYR A 1074 -14.60 147.28 68.66
N ASP A 1075 -14.57 148.55 68.25
CA ASP A 1075 -15.78 149.28 67.82
C ASP A 1075 -16.06 149.20 66.30
N GLN A 1076 -15.50 148.19 65.62
CA GLN A 1076 -15.63 148.05 64.17
C GLN A 1076 -16.85 147.22 63.75
N THR A 1077 -17.60 147.74 62.77
CA THR A 1077 -18.69 147.04 62.08
C THR A 1077 -18.16 146.21 60.90
N HIS A 1078 -18.76 145.03 60.68
CA HIS A 1078 -18.42 144.06 59.61
C HIS A 1078 -17.04 143.40 59.69
N VAL A 1079 -16.64 143.00 60.89
CA VAL A 1079 -15.33 142.39 61.18
C VAL A 1079 -15.06 141.09 60.40
N TYR A 1080 -16.01 140.15 60.37
CA TYR A 1080 -15.81 138.86 59.68
C TYR A 1080 -15.49 139.02 58.20
N ARG A 1081 -16.05 140.03 57.53
CA ARG A 1081 -15.79 140.25 56.12
C ARG A 1081 -14.32 140.62 55.86
N LYS A 1082 -13.71 141.38 56.77
CA LYS A 1082 -12.27 141.71 56.71
C LYS A 1082 -11.40 140.51 57.09
N LEU A 1083 -11.84 139.69 58.06
CA LEU A 1083 -11.16 138.43 58.40
C LEU A 1083 -11.19 137.42 57.25
N ASP A 1084 -12.34 137.26 56.59
CA ASP A 1084 -12.50 136.38 55.44
C ASP A 1084 -11.65 136.86 54.27
N GLN A 1085 -11.62 138.18 54.01
CA GLN A 1085 -10.73 138.73 52.99
C GLN A 1085 -9.26 138.42 53.31
N GLY A 1086 -8.82 138.65 54.55
CA GLY A 1086 -7.46 138.27 54.98
C GLY A 1086 -7.19 136.77 54.89
N HIS A 1087 -8.20 135.92 55.10
CA HIS A 1087 -8.07 134.45 55.01
C HIS A 1087 -7.89 134.00 53.56
N ILE A 1088 -8.68 134.56 52.63
CA ILE A 1088 -8.57 134.31 51.19
C ILE A 1088 -7.17 134.68 50.70
N ASP A 1089 -6.68 135.85 51.10
CA ASP A 1089 -5.37 136.33 50.68
C ASP A 1089 -4.22 135.41 51.18
N ILE A 1090 -4.29 134.89 52.42
CA ILE A 1090 -3.33 133.90 52.94
C ILE A 1090 -3.43 132.56 52.18
N SER A 1091 -4.64 132.07 51.93
CA SER A 1091 -4.85 130.78 51.23
C SER A 1091 -4.28 130.80 49.82
N THR A 1092 -4.34 131.95 49.16
CA THR A 1092 -3.76 132.12 47.82
C THR A 1092 -2.23 132.02 47.88
N MET A 1093 -1.60 132.59 48.90
CA MET A 1093 -0.15 132.44 49.14
C MET A 1093 0.28 131.02 49.50
N GLU A 1094 -0.49 130.28 50.31
CA GLU A 1094 -0.14 128.88 50.65
C GLU A 1094 -0.21 127.93 49.44
N ARG A 1095 -1.18 128.14 48.54
CA ARG A 1095 -1.33 127.29 47.35
C ARG A 1095 -0.17 127.48 46.37
N GLU A 1096 0.27 128.72 46.17
CA GLU A 1096 1.47 129.02 45.37
C GLU A 1096 2.73 128.37 45.97
N MET A 1097 2.87 128.38 47.31
CA MET A 1097 3.99 127.74 48.02
C MET A 1097 4.05 126.22 47.77
N GLN A 1098 2.90 125.53 47.79
CA GLN A 1098 2.85 124.06 47.70
C GLN A 1098 3.17 123.57 46.28
N MET A 1099 2.65 124.24 45.24
CA MET A 1099 2.97 123.91 43.85
C MET A 1099 4.48 124.09 43.54
N LEU A 1100 5.12 125.10 44.13
CA LEU A 1100 6.56 125.30 44.00
C LEU A 1100 7.38 124.17 44.67
N ASN A 1101 6.90 123.61 45.79
CA ASN A 1101 7.59 122.52 46.50
C ASN A 1101 7.54 121.18 45.74
N ASP A 1102 6.38 120.80 45.21
CA ASP A 1102 6.24 119.53 44.47
C ASP A 1102 7.09 119.55 43.18
N SER A 1103 7.07 120.69 42.49
CA SER A 1103 7.93 120.94 41.32
C SER A 1103 9.41 120.89 41.69
N ALA A 1104 9.79 121.43 42.85
CA ALA A 1104 11.18 121.42 43.31
C ALA A 1104 11.67 120.02 43.71
N ALA A 1105 10.81 119.19 44.32
CA ALA A 1105 11.14 117.81 44.70
C ALA A 1105 11.42 116.92 43.49
N LEU A 1106 10.68 117.13 42.40
CA LEU A 1106 10.84 116.37 41.16
C LEU A 1106 12.12 116.74 40.38
N PHE A 1107 12.58 117.98 40.52
CA PHE A 1107 13.79 118.50 39.87
C PHE A 1107 15.00 118.64 40.82
N GLU A 1108 14.90 118.10 42.04
CA GLU A 1108 15.95 118.09 43.07
C GLU A 1108 16.47 119.50 43.45
N VAL A 1109 15.57 120.49 43.46
CA VAL A 1109 15.86 121.86 43.88
C VAL A 1109 15.58 122.02 45.38
N THR A 1110 16.59 122.43 46.16
CA THR A 1110 16.40 122.76 47.58
C THR A 1110 15.63 124.08 47.74
N VAL A 1111 14.43 124.04 48.32
CA VAL A 1111 13.58 125.21 48.57
C VAL A 1111 13.77 125.75 50.01
N PRO A 1112 13.93 127.07 50.24
CA PRO A 1112 13.96 127.67 51.57
C PRO A 1112 12.63 127.55 52.32
N ASP A 1113 12.66 127.50 53.66
CA ASP A 1113 11.43 127.44 54.48
C ASP A 1113 10.77 128.82 54.61
N PHE A 1114 9.66 129.02 53.90
CA PHE A 1114 8.89 130.27 53.89
C PHE A 1114 8.09 130.46 55.19
N LYS A 1115 8.68 131.14 56.18
CA LYS A 1115 8.12 131.25 57.55
C LYS A 1115 7.05 132.35 57.71
N GLN A 1116 7.03 133.41 56.89
CA GLN A 1116 6.17 134.58 57.13
C GLN A 1116 4.68 134.28 56.86
N VAL A 1117 4.38 133.55 55.79
CA VAL A 1117 3.00 133.14 55.44
C VAL A 1117 2.42 132.23 56.52
N LYS A 1118 3.22 131.26 57.00
CA LYS A 1118 2.83 130.34 58.09
C LYS A 1118 2.48 131.09 59.39
N GLN A 1119 3.15 132.22 59.67
CA GLN A 1119 2.82 133.06 60.83
C GLN A 1119 1.52 133.83 60.65
N CYS A 1120 1.27 134.45 59.49
CA CYS A 1120 -0.01 135.12 59.20
C CYS A 1120 -1.21 134.18 59.36
N ARG A 1121 -1.07 132.91 58.94
CA ARG A 1121 -2.13 131.90 59.09
C ARG A 1121 -2.46 131.58 60.55
N LYS A 1122 -1.46 131.57 61.43
CA LYS A 1122 -1.69 131.39 62.87
C LYS A 1122 -2.41 132.60 63.47
N GLU A 1123 -1.96 133.81 63.14
CA GLU A 1123 -2.53 135.04 63.70
C GLU A 1123 -3.97 135.31 63.28
N ILE A 1124 -4.36 135.02 62.03
CA ILE A 1124 -5.75 135.22 61.59
C ILE A 1124 -6.73 134.28 62.29
N LYS A 1125 -6.29 133.04 62.60
CA LYS A 1125 -7.11 132.07 63.33
C LYS A 1125 -7.38 132.54 64.75
N LEU A 1126 -6.37 133.09 65.42
CA LEU A 1126 -6.53 133.68 66.76
C LEU A 1126 -7.43 134.92 66.73
N LEU A 1127 -7.28 135.79 65.72
CA LEU A 1127 -8.12 136.97 65.57
C LEU A 1127 -9.59 136.61 65.28
N LYS A 1128 -9.84 135.56 64.48
CA LYS A 1128 -11.19 135.04 64.25
C LYS A 1128 -11.81 134.49 65.54
N GLN A 1129 -11.07 133.69 66.30
CA GLN A 1129 -11.58 133.14 67.56
C GLN A 1129 -11.99 134.24 68.54
N LEU A 1130 -11.19 135.31 68.65
CA LEU A 1130 -11.51 136.44 69.52
C LEU A 1130 -12.83 137.12 69.12
N TRP A 1131 -13.06 137.33 67.82
CA TRP A 1131 -14.28 137.94 67.31
C TRP A 1131 -15.50 137.00 67.35
N ASP A 1132 -15.29 135.69 67.17
CA ASP A 1132 -16.30 134.65 67.37
C ASP A 1132 -16.88 134.74 68.79
N TYR A 1133 -16.04 134.89 69.80
CA TYR A 1133 -16.51 135.11 71.18
C TYR A 1133 -17.27 136.43 71.34
N ILE A 1134 -16.79 137.54 70.77
CA ILE A 1134 -17.44 138.85 70.89
C ILE A 1134 -18.84 138.84 70.23
N CYS A 1135 -18.99 138.18 69.09
CA CYS A 1135 -20.29 138.05 68.44
C CYS A 1135 -21.21 137.08 69.15
N LEU A 1136 -20.70 135.96 69.69
CA LEU A 1136 -21.48 135.00 70.47
C LEU A 1136 -22.12 135.67 71.70
N VAL A 1137 -21.35 136.51 72.42
CA VAL A 1137 -21.87 137.26 73.57
C VAL A 1137 -22.92 138.30 73.14
N ARG A 1138 -22.73 138.98 72.00
CA ARG A 1138 -23.76 139.93 71.49
C ARG A 1138 -25.03 139.24 71.01
N THR A 1139 -24.91 138.08 70.34
CA THR A 1139 -26.09 137.34 69.83
C THR A 1139 -26.85 136.62 70.93
N THR A 1140 -26.17 136.04 71.93
CA THR A 1140 -26.85 135.49 73.12
C THR A 1140 -27.65 136.57 73.85
N PHE A 1141 -27.12 137.79 73.97
CA PHE A 1141 -27.86 138.93 74.52
C PHE A 1141 -29.05 139.38 73.66
N ASP A 1142 -28.94 139.30 72.34
CA ASP A 1142 -30.04 139.69 71.44
C ASP A 1142 -31.12 138.61 71.28
N ASP A 1143 -30.77 137.32 71.40
CA ASP A 1143 -31.74 136.22 71.48
C ASP A 1143 -32.48 136.21 72.82
N TRP A 1144 -31.79 136.54 73.91
CA TRP A 1144 -32.42 136.77 75.22
C TRP A 1144 -33.49 137.87 75.18
N LYS A 1145 -33.26 138.94 74.42
CA LYS A 1145 -34.24 140.02 74.24
C LYS A 1145 -35.50 139.58 73.48
N LYS A 1146 -35.48 138.43 72.78
CA LYS A 1146 -36.60 137.93 71.97
C LYS A 1146 -37.38 136.77 72.62
N THR A 1147 -36.85 136.14 73.66
CA THR A 1147 -37.53 135.06 74.40
C THR A 1147 -38.71 135.58 75.25
N LYS A 1148 -39.84 134.87 75.22
CA LYS A 1148 -41.02 135.17 76.05
C LYS A 1148 -40.80 134.69 77.48
N TRP A 1149 -41.24 135.47 78.45
CA TRP A 1149 -41.00 135.29 79.89
C TRP A 1149 -41.27 133.89 80.49
N ARG A 1150 -42.16 133.09 79.90
CA ARG A 1150 -42.48 131.74 80.40
C ARG A 1150 -41.51 130.64 79.95
N GLU A 1151 -40.72 130.88 78.92
CA GLU A 1151 -39.74 129.91 78.38
C GLU A 1151 -38.31 130.23 78.83
N ILE A 1152 -38.14 131.22 79.72
CA ILE A 1152 -36.84 131.62 80.24
C ILE A 1152 -36.48 130.69 81.40
N ASN A 1153 -35.53 129.79 81.16
CA ASN A 1153 -35.01 128.87 82.17
C ASN A 1153 -33.72 129.45 82.78
N ALA A 1154 -33.75 129.71 84.08
CA ALA A 1154 -32.72 130.51 84.76
C ALA A 1154 -31.40 129.76 85.02
N GLU A 1155 -31.35 128.45 84.82
CA GLU A 1155 -30.12 127.67 85.03
C GLU A 1155 -29.17 127.70 83.83
N THR A 1156 -29.64 128.12 82.65
CA THR A 1156 -28.76 128.36 81.48
C THR A 1156 -28.01 129.70 81.53
N VAL A 1157 -28.09 130.42 82.65
CA VAL A 1157 -27.63 131.81 82.80
C VAL A 1157 -26.22 131.93 83.42
N PHE A 1158 -25.74 130.90 84.11
CA PHE A 1158 -24.50 130.97 84.91
C PHE A 1158 -23.35 130.15 84.31
#